data_AF-A0A4P6FEI8-F1
#
_entry.id   AF-A0A4P6FEI8-F1
#
_cell.length_a   1.000
_cell.length_b   1.000
_cell.length_c   1.000
_cell.angle_alpha   90.00
_cell.angle_beta   90.00
_cell.angle_gamma   90.00
#
_symmetry.space_group_name_H-M   'P 1'
#
loop_
_entity.id
_entity.type
_entity.pdbx_description
1 polymer ?
#
loop_
_entity_poly.entity_id
_entity_poly.type
_entity_poly.pdbx_seq_one_letter_code
_entity_poly.pdbx_strand_id
1 'polypeptide(L)'
;MPKKTLVAVAAVFALLLGVVVPMTQAPPAEAAVAAQFNPGNIIDDALFYDGGALPAASVQSFLNSKVSVCRSGYTCLKDYRQSTSSKSGEAGRCGPYQGAANESAAQIIFKVGAACGISQKALIVLLEKEQSLVTDDWPVDRQYRSATGYGCPDTADCDAQFYGFQNQVWMAALQFKRYAANPGGWNHIAGRVNAIRFNPNAACGTSQVFIQNTATAGLYNYTPYQPNAAALANLYGTGDSCSAYGNRNFWRIFTDWFGSTTVSSLMRTASSATVYVIGDGIKYALESMTMLSAYEALGGVTIVSDSYLASIPTGQNAGRVIRAPNGSIYFIDASIKLPFATCAEVEDYGGSCDPSGFVQLTGPQIDRFHTGPAITPVLATVEGGRYYIKSGVKREILDDASQVAAGIPLGHNVLTENAIAKLPLGDPIIRDSVYAETRGTPDLSLLANGSRHAVLAGDLDATGAASRVTGSLSSASLARIAASPQPFSGYVSNNGIVRVLASAKEYTLGEGYLRGGAAVVSVSDAFVSGYPDGGALARGSFVKSGPSATVFVVMPDSIRPIASWDALLRLSVDQASPNILIVPQALPSTVVQGAVALSAGNLYRTPENATVYLINGVTSRIAFSKFNFPSAAGFDEFAFTTKERLEGYPLEPTLLTFAVRCDSQVYVTAGGQVRSVTQAQLPLFPFSPVDLDSFTCRLLAQGPPATEFIRTSNGSLFQLVGGEKRPISSLQRFNELSGGRAWMQVDDYFAAAIPTGAPA
;
A
#
# COMPACT_ATOMS: atom_id res chain seq x y z
N MET A 1 22.84 -50.83 32.02
CA MET A 1 24.24 -50.68 32.47
C MET A 1 25.03 -49.93 31.39
N PRO A 2 25.98 -49.05 31.76
CA PRO A 2 25.79 -47.61 31.56
C PRO A 2 26.96 -46.89 30.86
N LYS A 3 26.84 -45.54 30.77
CA LYS A 3 27.84 -44.46 30.61
C LYS A 3 27.78 -43.75 29.24
N LYS A 4 27.72 -42.41 29.12
CA LYS A 4 28.16 -41.35 30.05
C LYS A 4 27.53 -39.98 29.71
N THR A 5 27.29 -39.26 30.79
CA THR A 5 26.98 -37.84 31.02
C THR A 5 28.04 -36.87 30.46
N LEU A 6 27.61 -35.70 29.97
CA LEU A 6 28.27 -34.40 30.18
C LEU A 6 27.41 -33.26 29.56
N VAL A 7 26.56 -32.62 30.38
CA VAL A 7 26.13 -31.23 30.12
C VAL A 7 26.37 -30.47 31.41
N ALA A 8 27.25 -29.48 31.29
CA ALA A 8 27.82 -28.73 32.38
C ALA A 8 26.88 -27.64 32.90
N VAL A 9 27.02 -27.43 34.20
CA VAL A 9 26.47 -26.37 35.03
C VAL A 9 26.81 -24.98 34.47
N ALA A 10 25.79 -24.16 34.20
CA ALA A 10 25.91 -22.71 34.06
C ALA A 10 24.56 -22.05 34.34
N ALA A 11 24.17 -21.93 35.61
CA ALA A 11 22.95 -21.23 36.01
C ALA A 11 23.07 -20.63 37.43
N VAL A 12 24.09 -19.81 37.69
CA VAL A 12 24.11 -18.88 38.84
C VAL A 12 24.94 -17.66 38.47
N PHE A 13 24.38 -16.75 37.66
CA PHE A 13 24.81 -15.34 37.54
C PHE A 13 23.75 -14.60 36.71
N ALA A 14 22.54 -14.45 37.26
CA ALA A 14 21.59 -13.45 36.80
C ALA A 14 21.50 -12.38 37.88
N LEU A 15 22.19 -11.28 37.61
CA LEU A 15 22.31 -10.08 38.41
C LEU A 15 20.97 -9.54 38.89
N LEU A 16 21.02 -9.00 40.12
CA LEU A 16 20.22 -7.89 40.62
C LEU A 16 20.02 -6.81 39.54
N LEU A 17 18.93 -6.90 38.79
CA LEU A 17 18.39 -5.79 38.01
C LEU A 17 17.46 -5.01 38.94
N GLY A 18 17.97 -3.89 39.45
CA GLY A 18 17.18 -2.91 40.19
C GLY A 18 15.97 -2.48 39.38
N VAL A 19 14.81 -2.46 40.04
CA VAL A 19 13.59 -1.85 39.53
C VAL A 19 13.86 -0.36 39.37
N VAL A 20 14.28 0.05 38.17
CA VAL A 20 14.28 1.46 37.78
C VAL A 20 12.83 1.80 37.48
N VAL A 21 12.13 2.37 38.47
CA VAL A 21 10.84 3.03 38.21
C VAL A 21 11.18 4.24 37.33
N PRO A 22 10.71 4.31 36.07
CA PRO A 22 10.91 5.51 35.29
C PRO A 22 10.19 6.66 36.01
N MET A 23 10.95 7.64 36.50
CA MET A 23 10.39 8.92 36.90
C MET A 23 9.71 9.50 35.65
N THR A 24 8.38 9.54 35.68
CA THR A 24 7.58 10.25 34.70
C THR A 24 8.03 11.71 34.71
N GLN A 25 8.82 12.11 33.71
CA GLN A 25 9.17 13.50 33.51
C GLN A 25 7.87 14.27 33.27
N ALA A 26 7.69 15.37 34.02
CA ALA A 26 6.58 16.28 33.78
C ALA A 26 6.66 16.78 32.32
N PRO A 27 5.52 16.92 31.61
CA PRO A 27 5.52 17.52 30.28
C PRO A 27 6.22 18.90 30.33
N PRO A 28 6.93 19.30 29.26
CA PRO A 28 7.67 20.55 29.23
C PRO A 28 6.77 21.74 29.54
N ALA A 29 7.30 22.70 30.30
CA ALA A 29 6.65 23.97 30.54
C ALA A 29 6.47 24.73 29.21
N GLU A 30 5.22 25.07 28.86
CA GLU A 30 4.91 25.99 27.76
C GLU A 30 4.90 27.42 28.30
N ALA A 31 5.59 28.32 27.62
CA ALA A 31 5.53 29.75 27.94
C ALA A 31 4.11 30.27 27.65
N ALA A 32 3.53 31.01 28.60
CA ALA A 32 2.21 31.59 28.43
C ALA A 32 2.14 32.58 27.25
N VAL A 33 1.11 32.46 26.40
CA VAL A 33 0.86 33.37 25.27
C VAL A 33 -0.36 34.24 25.56
N ALA A 34 -0.20 35.57 25.55
CA ALA A 34 -1.25 36.50 26.00
C ALA A 34 -2.61 36.32 25.31
N ALA A 35 -2.61 35.91 24.04
CA ALA A 35 -3.84 35.63 23.28
C ALA A 35 -4.68 34.47 23.83
N GLN A 36 -4.12 33.61 24.69
CA GLN A 36 -4.81 32.50 25.34
C GLN A 36 -5.45 32.91 26.68
N PHE A 37 -5.23 34.13 27.17
CA PHE A 37 -5.90 34.61 28.38
C PHE A 37 -7.38 34.90 28.08
N ASN A 38 -8.27 34.12 28.69
CA ASN A 38 -9.71 34.36 28.63
C ASN A 38 -10.19 34.96 29.97
N PRO A 39 -10.65 36.23 30.01
CA PRO A 39 -11.10 36.84 31.25
C PRO A 39 -12.34 36.14 31.85
N GLY A 40 -13.13 35.45 31.03
CA GLY A 40 -14.30 34.68 31.47
C GLY A 40 -13.99 33.26 31.93
N ASN A 41 -12.79 32.74 31.63
CA ASN A 41 -12.31 31.43 32.05
C ASN A 41 -10.79 31.49 32.31
N ILE A 42 -10.41 31.93 33.51
CA ILE A 42 -9.01 32.04 33.92
C ILE A 42 -8.42 30.63 34.14
N ILE A 43 -9.21 29.71 34.67
CA ILE A 43 -8.88 28.30 34.85
C ILE A 43 -10.18 27.48 34.97
N ASP A 44 -10.18 26.28 34.41
CA ASP A 44 -11.31 25.36 34.51
C ASP A 44 -11.49 24.81 35.93
N ASP A 45 -12.75 24.63 36.33
CA ASP A 45 -13.12 24.03 37.62
C ASP A 45 -12.46 22.65 37.82
N ALA A 46 -12.32 21.89 36.73
CA ALA A 46 -11.67 20.58 36.69
C ALA A 46 -10.19 20.60 37.11
N LEU A 47 -9.47 21.72 36.87
CA LEU A 47 -8.06 21.86 37.25
C LEU A 47 -7.91 22.57 38.60
N PHE A 48 -8.81 23.49 38.93
CA PHE A 48 -8.73 24.28 40.16
C PHE A 48 -9.24 23.51 41.39
N TYR A 49 -10.33 22.74 41.25
CA TYR A 49 -10.93 21.95 42.32
C TYR A 49 -10.47 20.49 42.34
N ASP A 50 -9.37 20.16 41.65
CA ASP A 50 -8.74 18.85 41.70
C ASP A 50 -7.90 18.66 42.97
N GLY A 51 -8.52 18.30 44.09
CA GLY A 51 -7.84 18.06 45.37
C GLY A 51 -6.80 16.94 45.37
N GLY A 52 -6.74 16.14 44.29
CA GLY A 52 -5.76 15.07 44.08
C GLY A 52 -4.68 15.40 43.05
N ALA A 53 -4.55 16.66 42.64
CA ALA A 53 -3.71 17.07 41.51
C ALA A 53 -2.21 16.73 41.67
N LEU A 54 -1.66 16.78 42.89
CA LEU A 54 -0.28 16.37 43.18
C LEU A 54 -0.18 15.66 44.54
N PRO A 55 0.49 14.49 44.63
CA PRO A 55 0.84 13.90 45.92
C PRO A 55 1.94 14.71 46.62
N ALA A 56 2.05 14.57 47.95
CA ALA A 56 3.01 15.32 48.77
C ALA A 56 4.47 15.26 48.25
N ALA A 57 4.91 14.09 47.77
CA ALA A 57 6.26 13.93 47.20
C ALA A 57 6.46 14.75 45.91
N SER A 58 5.46 14.82 45.03
CA SER A 58 5.52 15.63 43.82
C SER A 58 5.47 17.13 44.14
N VAL A 59 4.69 17.54 45.14
CA VAL A 59 4.75 18.92 45.66
C VAL A 59 6.16 19.24 46.15
N GLN A 60 6.76 18.38 46.98
CA GLN A 60 8.11 18.59 47.49
C GLN A 60 9.15 18.67 46.37
N SER A 61 9.08 17.76 45.39
CA SER A 61 9.96 17.77 44.22
C SER A 61 9.81 19.06 43.41
N PHE A 62 8.58 19.52 43.19
CA PHE A 62 8.31 20.78 42.52
C PHE A 62 8.94 21.97 43.26
N LEU A 63 8.74 22.08 44.57
CA LEU A 63 9.35 23.15 45.37
C LEU A 63 10.89 23.11 45.30
N ASN A 64 11.49 21.92 45.37
CA ASN A 64 12.93 21.74 45.20
C ASN A 64 13.43 22.20 43.82
N SER A 65 12.60 22.06 42.78
CA SER A 65 12.97 22.47 41.42
C SER A 65 12.96 23.99 41.20
N LYS A 66 12.22 24.74 42.03
CA LYS A 66 12.11 26.20 41.90
C LYS A 66 13.23 26.96 42.59
N VAL A 67 13.76 26.42 43.68
CA VAL A 67 14.92 26.96 44.40
C VAL A 67 15.90 25.83 44.67
N SER A 68 17.04 25.82 44.00
CA SER A 68 18.07 24.78 44.21
C SER A 68 18.87 25.02 45.50
N VAL A 69 19.22 26.28 45.78
CA VAL A 69 20.00 26.69 46.94
C VAL A 69 19.30 27.85 47.63
N CYS A 70 19.05 27.70 48.93
CA CYS A 70 18.55 28.80 49.75
C CYS A 70 19.70 29.72 50.13
N ARG A 71 19.47 31.04 50.15
CA ARG A 71 20.45 32.00 50.63
C ARG A 71 20.79 31.72 52.08
N SER A 72 22.08 31.78 52.39
CA SER A 72 22.57 31.56 53.76
C SER A 72 21.84 32.44 54.77
N GLY A 73 21.39 31.83 55.87
CA GLY A 73 20.64 32.49 56.95
C GLY A 73 19.12 32.51 56.76
N TYR A 74 18.60 32.06 55.61
CA TYR A 74 17.17 31.99 55.33
C TYR A 74 16.70 30.54 55.21
N THR A 75 15.41 30.31 55.51
CA THR A 75 14.74 29.02 55.26
C THR A 75 13.78 29.18 54.10
N CYS A 76 14.06 28.55 52.96
CA CYS A 76 13.21 28.62 51.78
C CYS A 76 11.99 27.69 51.90
N LEU A 77 10.93 27.93 51.12
CA LEU A 77 9.67 27.19 51.24
C LEU A 77 9.85 25.66 51.15
N LYS A 78 10.78 25.21 50.30
CA LYS A 78 11.11 23.78 50.14
C LYS A 78 11.64 23.12 51.43
N ASP A 79 12.37 23.88 52.25
CA ASP A 79 12.99 23.42 53.50
C ASP A 79 12.16 23.81 54.73
N TYR A 80 11.15 24.68 54.57
CA TYR A 80 10.29 25.12 55.65
C TYR A 80 9.57 23.96 56.34
N ARG A 81 9.54 24.02 57.67
CA ARG A 81 8.87 23.06 58.55
C ARG A 81 8.05 23.80 59.60
N GLN A 82 6.86 23.27 59.91
CA GLN A 82 5.99 23.80 60.96
C GLN A 82 5.28 22.65 61.70
N SER A 83 5.18 22.73 63.02
CA SER A 83 4.22 21.91 63.77
C SER A 83 2.82 22.47 63.60
N THR A 84 1.91 21.68 63.03
CA THR A 84 0.57 22.11 62.65
C THR A 84 -0.48 21.70 63.67
N SER A 85 -1.61 22.40 63.66
CA SER A 85 -2.77 22.07 64.49
C SER A 85 -3.83 21.32 63.69
N SER A 86 -4.59 20.42 64.32
CA SER A 86 -5.73 19.81 63.66
C SER A 86 -6.85 20.84 63.42
N LYS A 87 -7.54 20.72 62.29
CA LYS A 87 -8.73 21.51 61.94
C LYS A 87 -9.92 20.57 61.76
N SER A 88 -11.07 20.89 62.34
CA SER A 88 -12.28 20.06 62.29
C SER A 88 -12.89 19.91 60.89
N GLY A 89 -12.53 20.79 59.95
CA GLY A 89 -13.25 20.94 58.69
C GLY A 89 -14.51 21.81 58.83
N GLU A 90 -15.12 22.12 57.69
CA GLU A 90 -16.36 22.89 57.54
C GLU A 90 -17.26 22.12 56.56
N ALA A 91 -18.44 21.70 57.03
CA ALA A 91 -19.33 20.80 56.28
C ALA A 91 -19.67 21.34 54.88
N GLY A 92 -19.59 20.47 53.87
CA GLY A 92 -19.81 20.83 52.46
C GLY A 92 -18.68 21.66 51.82
N ARG A 93 -17.59 21.94 52.54
CA ARG A 93 -16.46 22.75 52.05
C ARG A 93 -15.14 22.00 52.21
N CYS A 94 -14.52 22.05 53.38
CA CYS A 94 -13.28 21.32 53.66
C CYS A 94 -13.53 20.20 54.68
N GLY A 95 -13.01 19.00 54.42
CA GLY A 95 -12.92 17.92 55.40
C GLY A 95 -11.88 18.23 56.50
N PRO A 96 -11.75 17.36 57.52
CA PRO A 96 -10.83 17.59 58.62
C PRO A 96 -9.35 17.57 58.17
N TYR A 97 -8.52 18.41 58.79
CA TYR A 97 -7.07 18.38 58.68
C TYR A 97 -6.49 17.79 59.95
N GLN A 98 -5.71 16.71 59.83
CA GLN A 98 -4.99 16.16 60.97
C GLN A 98 -3.59 16.79 61.09
N GLY A 99 -3.38 17.52 62.19
CA GLY A 99 -2.11 18.15 62.53
C GLY A 99 -1.03 17.13 62.87
N ALA A 100 0.23 17.51 62.67
CA ALA A 100 1.41 16.74 63.01
C ALA A 100 2.58 17.66 63.36
N ALA A 101 3.56 17.12 64.09
CA ALA A 101 4.80 17.84 64.37
C ALA A 101 5.70 17.90 63.12
N ASN A 102 6.41 19.00 62.95
CA ASN A 102 7.45 19.17 61.91
C ASN A 102 7.01 18.84 60.48
N GLU A 103 5.80 19.25 60.08
CA GLU A 103 5.34 19.06 58.70
C GLU A 103 6.09 19.96 57.73
N SER A 104 6.43 19.44 56.54
CA SER A 104 6.92 20.27 55.45
C SER A 104 5.83 21.14 54.85
N ALA A 105 6.24 22.27 54.26
CA ALA A 105 5.32 23.08 53.46
C ALA A 105 4.62 22.25 52.38
N ALA A 106 5.31 21.27 51.79
CA ALA A 106 4.73 20.35 50.82
C ALA A 106 3.64 19.46 51.41
N GLN A 107 3.83 18.93 52.62
CA GLN A 107 2.80 18.14 53.32
C GLN A 107 1.59 19.00 53.68
N ILE A 108 1.81 20.24 54.11
CA ILE A 108 0.73 21.18 54.43
C ILE A 108 -0.09 21.49 53.18
N ILE A 109 0.55 21.88 52.07
CA ILE A 109 -0.12 22.14 50.78
C ILE A 109 -0.92 20.91 50.32
N PHE A 110 -0.29 19.72 50.36
CA PHE A 110 -0.95 18.47 50.00
C PHE A 110 -2.20 18.21 50.83
N LYS A 111 -2.07 18.23 52.16
CA LYS A 111 -3.17 17.94 53.10
C LYS A 111 -4.30 18.97 52.99
N VAL A 112 -3.98 20.26 52.85
CA VAL A 112 -5.02 21.30 52.66
C VAL A 112 -5.74 21.10 51.34
N GLY A 113 -5.02 20.87 50.25
CA GLY A 113 -5.63 20.63 48.93
C GLY A 113 -6.56 19.42 48.94
N ALA A 114 -6.12 18.30 49.54
CA ALA A 114 -6.91 17.09 49.69
C ALA A 114 -8.15 17.30 50.58
N ALA A 115 -8.00 17.99 51.73
CA ALA A 115 -9.10 18.25 52.65
C ALA A 115 -10.16 19.17 52.03
N CYS A 116 -9.76 20.20 51.30
CA CYS A 116 -10.68 21.18 50.72
C CYS A 116 -11.18 20.84 49.32
N GLY A 117 -10.58 19.86 48.63
CA GLY A 117 -10.84 19.64 47.21
C GLY A 117 -10.37 20.84 46.38
N ILE A 118 -9.15 21.32 46.64
CA ILE A 118 -8.48 22.40 45.90
C ILE A 118 -7.14 21.88 45.40
N SER A 119 -6.81 22.20 44.15
CA SER A 119 -5.58 21.75 43.51
C SER A 119 -4.33 22.24 44.23
N GLN A 120 -3.43 21.32 44.54
CA GLN A 120 -2.11 21.66 45.07
C GLN A 120 -1.35 22.59 44.11
N LYS A 121 -1.54 22.41 42.79
CA LYS A 121 -0.99 23.32 41.77
C LYS A 121 -1.54 24.74 41.95
N ALA A 122 -2.86 24.88 42.11
CA ALA A 122 -3.49 26.18 42.34
C ALA A 122 -3.03 26.85 43.65
N LEU A 123 -2.87 26.08 44.73
CA LEU A 123 -2.36 26.60 46.00
C LEU A 123 -0.90 27.08 45.88
N ILE A 124 -0.06 26.33 45.17
CA ILE A 124 1.34 26.72 44.88
C ILE A 124 1.38 28.02 44.07
N VAL A 125 0.54 28.14 43.02
CA VAL A 125 0.44 29.37 42.23
C VAL A 125 -0.05 30.54 43.07
N LEU A 126 -0.99 30.32 43.99
CA LEU A 126 -1.47 31.36 44.88
C LEU A 126 -0.36 31.86 45.81
N LEU A 127 0.42 30.96 46.42
CA LEU A 127 1.57 31.32 47.25
C LEU A 127 2.59 32.17 46.49
N GLU A 128 2.84 31.84 45.22
CA GLU A 128 3.74 32.62 44.37
C GLU A 128 3.14 33.98 44.01
N LYS A 129 1.89 34.00 43.55
CA LYS A 129 1.21 35.22 43.14
C LYS A 129 1.15 36.25 44.27
N GLU A 130 0.89 35.79 45.49
CA GLU A 130 0.58 36.68 46.62
C GLU A 130 1.83 37.12 47.39
N GLN A 131 2.88 36.29 47.47
CA GLN A 131 4.08 36.59 48.27
C GLN A 131 5.41 36.28 47.57
N SER A 132 5.40 35.86 46.30
CA SER A 132 6.57 35.34 45.56
C SER A 132 7.29 34.21 46.29
N LEU A 133 6.60 33.50 47.19
CA LEU A 133 7.23 32.67 48.22
C LEU A 133 7.82 31.36 47.66
N VAL A 134 7.39 30.91 46.49
CA VAL A 134 7.82 29.61 45.94
C VAL A 134 9.19 29.73 45.28
N THR A 135 9.48 30.87 44.65
CA THR A 135 10.76 31.13 43.96
C THR A 135 11.76 31.94 44.78
N ASP A 136 11.36 32.46 45.95
CA ASP A 136 12.22 33.27 46.81
C ASP A 136 13.34 32.44 47.48
N ASP A 137 14.60 32.83 47.23
CA ASP A 137 15.79 32.24 47.86
C ASP A 137 16.11 32.83 49.24
N TRP A 138 15.39 33.87 49.68
CA TRP A 138 15.64 34.57 50.95
C TRP A 138 14.34 35.07 51.64
N PRO A 139 13.32 34.21 51.80
CA PRO A 139 12.03 34.64 52.33
C PRO A 139 12.10 35.06 53.79
N VAL A 140 11.37 36.11 54.15
CA VAL A 140 11.27 36.66 55.50
C VAL A 140 10.04 36.13 56.26
N ASP A 141 10.06 36.22 57.60
CA ASP A 141 8.99 35.73 58.47
C ASP A 141 7.59 36.21 58.09
N ARG A 142 7.47 37.45 57.59
CA ARG A 142 6.20 38.02 57.13
C ARG A 142 5.57 37.21 56.00
N GLN A 143 6.37 36.68 55.07
CA GLN A 143 5.85 35.89 53.96
C GLN A 143 5.26 34.57 54.46
N TYR A 144 5.86 33.90 55.45
CA TYR A 144 5.26 32.71 56.06
C TYR A 144 4.03 33.03 56.91
N ARG A 145 4.06 34.18 57.60
CA ARG A 145 2.95 34.65 58.44
C ARG A 145 1.68 34.95 57.64
N SER A 146 1.83 35.50 56.43
CA SER A 146 0.75 35.99 55.56
C SER A 146 0.84 35.41 54.13
N ALA A 147 1.14 34.12 54.02
CA ALA A 147 1.59 33.44 52.80
C ALA A 147 0.66 33.53 51.58
N THR A 148 -0.64 33.70 51.79
CA THR A 148 -1.64 33.81 50.71
C THR A 148 -2.30 35.18 50.67
N GLY A 149 -1.88 36.12 51.55
CA GLY A 149 -2.56 37.41 51.70
C GLY A 149 -3.95 37.33 52.33
N TYR A 150 -4.37 36.17 52.83
CA TYR A 150 -5.69 36.03 53.44
C TYR A 150 -5.81 36.85 54.71
N GLY A 151 -6.82 37.72 54.78
CA GLY A 151 -7.04 38.63 55.91
C GLY A 151 -6.11 39.86 55.90
N CYS A 152 -5.47 40.18 54.77
CA CYS A 152 -4.62 41.35 54.59
C CYS A 152 -5.30 42.40 53.70
N PRO A 153 -6.03 43.38 54.26
CA PRO A 153 -6.60 44.47 53.46
C PRO A 153 -5.50 45.43 52.98
N ASP A 154 -5.68 46.04 51.79
CA ASP A 154 -4.68 46.96 51.21
C ASP A 154 -4.43 48.23 52.06
N THR A 155 -5.33 48.57 52.98
CA THR A 155 -5.32 49.82 53.76
C THR A 155 -5.07 49.63 55.25
N ALA A 156 -4.83 48.41 55.73
CA ALA A 156 -4.58 48.14 57.14
C ALA A 156 -3.64 46.94 57.35
N ASP A 157 -3.20 46.73 58.59
CA ASP A 157 -2.45 45.53 58.94
C ASP A 157 -3.28 44.26 58.72
N CYS A 158 -2.59 43.16 58.39
CA CYS A 158 -3.22 41.86 58.30
C CYS A 158 -3.81 41.44 59.65
N ASP A 159 -4.97 40.78 59.61
CA ASP A 159 -5.64 40.26 60.80
C ASP A 159 -4.82 39.10 61.40
N ALA A 160 -4.40 39.31 62.66
CA ALA A 160 -3.55 38.38 63.39
C ALA A 160 -4.21 37.01 63.62
N GLN A 161 -5.53 36.90 63.56
CA GLN A 161 -6.26 35.63 63.69
C GLN A 161 -5.91 34.63 62.57
N PHE A 162 -5.45 35.14 61.42
CA PHE A 162 -5.14 34.31 60.25
C PHE A 162 -3.65 34.03 60.08
N TYR A 163 -2.80 34.47 61.01
CA TYR A 163 -1.35 34.28 60.92
C TYR A 163 -0.89 32.82 60.94
N GLY A 164 0.20 32.57 60.21
CA GLY A 164 0.92 31.30 60.14
C GLY A 164 0.66 30.54 58.84
N PHE A 165 1.70 29.86 58.34
CA PHE A 165 1.70 29.25 57.02
C PHE A 165 0.55 28.25 56.81
N GLN A 166 0.39 27.27 57.70
CA GLN A 166 -0.73 26.33 57.65
C GLN A 166 -2.10 27.04 57.62
N ASN A 167 -2.26 28.08 58.45
CA ASN A 167 -3.52 28.79 58.61
C ASN A 167 -3.86 29.61 57.35
N GLN A 168 -2.88 30.27 56.76
CA GLN A 168 -3.02 31.03 55.50
C GLN A 168 -3.42 30.13 54.33
N VAL A 169 -2.76 28.97 54.17
CA VAL A 169 -3.08 28.02 53.08
C VAL A 169 -4.47 27.42 53.29
N TRP A 170 -4.80 27.02 54.53
CA TRP A 170 -6.13 26.51 54.90
C TRP A 170 -7.25 27.52 54.65
N MET A 171 -7.10 28.75 55.13
CA MET A 171 -8.15 29.77 55.03
C MET A 171 -8.36 30.22 53.59
N ALA A 172 -7.30 30.33 52.79
CA ALA A 172 -7.44 30.60 51.36
C ALA A 172 -8.22 29.49 50.65
N ALA A 173 -7.86 28.22 50.85
CA ALA A 173 -8.57 27.08 50.27
C ALA A 173 -10.05 27.04 50.70
N LEU A 174 -10.31 27.21 51.99
CA LEU A 174 -11.66 27.28 52.55
C LEU A 174 -12.47 28.44 51.95
N GLN A 175 -11.84 29.60 51.74
CA GLN A 175 -12.50 30.75 51.14
C GLN A 175 -12.97 30.46 49.70
N PHE A 176 -12.15 29.80 48.88
CA PHE A 176 -12.59 29.38 47.54
C PHE A 176 -13.76 28.39 47.59
N LYS A 177 -13.83 27.53 48.62
CA LYS A 177 -15.00 26.66 48.85
C LYS A 177 -16.22 27.43 49.33
N ARG A 178 -16.06 28.51 50.09
CA ARG A 178 -17.16 29.42 50.46
C ARG A 178 -17.70 30.18 49.25
N TYR A 179 -16.83 30.62 48.34
CA TYR A 179 -17.23 31.20 47.05
C TYR A 179 -18.07 30.21 46.24
N ALA A 180 -17.59 28.97 46.10
CA ALA A 180 -18.29 27.93 45.36
C ALA A 180 -19.64 27.52 46.00
N ALA A 181 -19.71 27.45 47.33
CA ALA A 181 -20.91 27.00 48.05
C ALA A 181 -22.02 28.06 48.14
N ASN A 182 -21.70 29.35 48.03
CA ASN A 182 -22.68 30.43 48.07
C ASN A 182 -22.36 31.52 47.03
N PRO A 183 -22.45 31.23 45.72
CA PRO A 183 -22.00 32.14 44.68
C PRO A 183 -22.76 33.47 44.69
N GLY A 184 -24.05 33.46 45.04
CA GLY A 184 -24.88 34.68 45.10
C GLY A 184 -24.55 35.66 46.24
N GLY A 185 -23.73 35.26 47.22
CA GLY A 185 -23.32 36.11 48.33
C GLY A 185 -22.09 36.98 48.05
N TRP A 186 -21.54 36.95 46.83
CA TRP A 186 -20.29 37.61 46.47
C TRP A 186 -20.45 38.50 45.23
N ASN A 187 -19.47 39.38 45.01
CA ASN A 187 -19.54 40.39 43.95
C ASN A 187 -19.44 39.80 42.53
N HIS A 188 -18.74 38.68 42.36
CA HIS A 188 -18.54 38.03 41.06
C HIS A 188 -19.17 36.64 41.06
N ILE A 189 -20.05 36.39 40.08
CA ILE A 189 -20.91 35.21 40.01
C ILE A 189 -20.72 34.51 38.66
N ALA A 190 -20.51 33.19 38.68
CA ALA A 190 -20.43 32.37 37.48
C ALA A 190 -21.77 32.28 36.72
N GLY A 191 -21.72 32.05 35.42
CA GLY A 191 -22.88 31.97 34.52
C GLY A 191 -23.56 33.33 34.26
N ARG A 192 -22.87 34.45 34.55
CA ARG A 192 -23.39 35.82 34.38
C ARG A 192 -22.35 36.75 33.80
N VAL A 193 -22.82 37.83 33.20
CA VAL A 193 -21.98 38.98 32.84
C VAL A 193 -21.75 39.81 34.11
N ASN A 194 -20.48 40.01 34.47
CA ASN A 194 -20.04 40.77 35.63
C ASN A 194 -19.24 41.99 35.17
N ALA A 195 -19.45 43.13 35.82
CA ALA A 195 -18.68 44.35 35.58
C ALA A 195 -17.41 44.34 36.45
N ILE A 196 -16.25 44.12 35.85
CA ILE A 196 -14.98 43.94 36.56
C ILE A 196 -14.05 45.12 36.27
N ARG A 197 -13.58 45.79 37.33
CA ARG A 197 -12.67 46.94 37.21
C ARG A 197 -11.28 46.50 36.77
N PHE A 198 -10.56 47.36 36.04
CA PHE A 198 -9.16 47.12 35.72
C PHE A 198 -8.20 47.47 36.86
N ASN A 199 -8.62 48.36 37.76
CA ASN A 199 -7.79 48.89 38.83
C ASN A 199 -8.67 49.37 40.01
N PRO A 200 -8.14 49.46 41.25
CA PRO A 200 -8.83 50.16 42.35
C PRO A 200 -9.24 51.59 41.99
N ASN A 201 -8.41 52.29 41.20
CA ASN A 201 -8.76 53.60 40.65
C ASN A 201 -9.86 53.46 39.59
N ALA A 202 -11.06 53.94 39.92
CA ALA A 202 -12.22 53.88 39.03
C ALA A 202 -12.01 54.57 37.67
N ALA A 203 -11.11 55.56 37.59
CA ALA A 203 -10.78 56.24 36.33
C ALA A 203 -10.13 55.31 35.28
N CYS A 204 -9.58 54.16 35.70
CA CYS A 204 -9.00 53.16 34.81
C CYS A 204 -10.03 52.32 34.05
N GLY A 205 -11.31 52.46 34.37
CA GLY A 205 -12.40 51.80 33.65
C GLY A 205 -12.76 50.40 34.14
N THR A 206 -13.66 49.76 33.42
CA THR A 206 -14.32 48.49 33.75
C THR A 206 -14.67 47.75 32.47
N SER A 207 -14.60 46.43 32.49
CA SER A 207 -15.04 45.54 31.40
C SER A 207 -16.20 44.66 31.82
N GLN A 208 -17.05 44.30 30.86
CA GLN A 208 -18.12 43.33 31.03
C GLN A 208 -17.59 41.94 30.68
N VAL A 209 -17.58 41.02 31.64
CA VAL A 209 -17.05 39.67 31.48
C VAL A 209 -18.12 38.65 31.80
N PHE A 210 -18.44 37.79 30.83
CA PHE A 210 -19.22 36.59 31.11
C PHE A 210 -18.32 35.56 31.80
N ILE A 211 -18.48 35.40 33.12
CA ILE A 211 -17.70 34.45 33.90
C ILE A 211 -18.32 33.06 33.70
N GLN A 212 -17.54 32.15 33.13
CA GLN A 212 -18.02 30.85 32.65
C GLN A 212 -18.11 29.79 33.76
N ASN A 213 -17.24 29.85 34.77
CA ASN A 213 -17.10 28.81 35.78
C ASN A 213 -16.83 29.35 37.19
N THR A 214 -16.90 28.45 38.17
CA THR A 214 -16.87 28.77 39.61
C THR A 214 -15.47 29.22 40.06
N ALA A 215 -14.42 28.58 39.56
CA ALA A 215 -13.03 28.88 39.88
C ALA A 215 -12.66 30.30 39.44
N THR A 216 -13.05 30.67 38.22
CA THR A 216 -12.83 32.02 37.69
C THR A 216 -13.57 33.06 38.53
N ALA A 217 -14.84 32.81 38.89
CA ALA A 217 -15.58 33.69 39.82
C ALA A 217 -14.86 33.82 41.17
N GLY A 218 -14.37 32.71 41.72
CA GLY A 218 -13.61 32.67 42.95
C GLY A 218 -12.33 33.51 42.88
N LEU A 219 -11.59 33.45 41.78
CA LEU A 219 -10.36 34.24 41.57
C LEU A 219 -10.63 35.74 41.50
N TYR A 220 -11.73 36.17 40.87
CA TYR A 220 -12.16 37.57 40.93
C TYR A 220 -12.68 37.98 42.31
N ASN A 221 -13.34 37.09 43.05
CA ASN A 221 -13.73 37.40 44.42
C ASN A 221 -12.51 37.49 45.37
N TYR A 222 -11.43 36.75 45.09
CA TYR A 222 -10.18 36.81 45.84
C TYR A 222 -9.33 38.03 45.46
N THR A 223 -9.22 38.33 44.17
CA THR A 223 -8.50 39.48 43.61
C THR A 223 -9.38 40.20 42.57
N PRO A 224 -10.10 41.27 42.95
CA PRO A 224 -11.25 41.81 42.19
C PRO A 224 -10.87 42.77 41.05
N TYR A 225 -9.83 42.43 40.29
CA TYR A 225 -9.40 43.22 39.15
C TYR A 225 -9.06 42.36 37.93
N GLN A 226 -9.51 42.80 36.77
CA GLN A 226 -9.14 42.21 35.49
C GLN A 226 -7.86 42.89 34.96
N PRO A 227 -6.92 42.16 34.35
CA PRO A 227 -5.82 42.81 33.65
C PRO A 227 -6.31 43.60 32.45
N ASN A 228 -5.78 44.81 32.27
CA ASN A 228 -6.01 45.63 31.07
C ASN A 228 -5.10 45.18 29.91
N ALA A 229 -5.28 45.78 28.73
CA ALA A 229 -4.51 45.45 27.54
C ALA A 229 -2.99 45.64 27.75
N ALA A 230 -2.57 46.70 28.46
CA ALA A 230 -1.15 46.95 28.77
C ALA A 230 -0.56 45.83 29.65
N ALA A 231 -1.30 45.35 30.64
CA ALA A 231 -0.87 44.24 31.50
C ALA A 231 -0.70 42.93 30.71
N LEU A 232 -1.58 42.66 29.73
CA LEU A 232 -1.52 41.46 28.89
C LEU A 232 -0.43 41.55 27.81
N ALA A 233 -0.15 42.75 27.29
CA ALA A 233 0.93 42.97 26.33
C ALA A 233 2.32 42.72 26.93
N ASN A 234 2.47 42.80 28.26
CA ASN A 234 3.71 42.53 28.97
C ASN A 234 3.51 41.51 30.10
N LEU A 235 3.34 40.23 29.75
CA LEU A 235 3.00 39.17 30.71
C LEU A 235 4.01 39.01 31.86
N TYR A 236 5.29 39.21 31.60
CA TYR A 236 6.39 39.01 32.56
C TYR A 236 6.91 40.32 33.17
N GLY A 237 6.36 41.46 32.77
CA GLY A 237 6.78 42.78 33.23
C GLY A 237 5.63 43.65 33.72
N THR A 238 5.90 44.94 33.79
CA THR A 238 4.97 45.98 34.21
C THR A 238 4.18 46.51 33.00
N GLY A 239 2.90 46.78 33.23
CA GLY A 239 2.04 47.52 32.30
C GLY A 239 2.03 49.01 32.63
N ASP A 240 0.88 49.65 32.45
CA ASP A 240 0.66 51.07 32.74
C ASP A 240 0.12 51.31 34.17
N SER A 241 -0.20 52.57 34.51
CA SER A 241 -0.77 52.94 35.81
C SER A 241 -2.14 52.33 36.11
N CYS A 242 -2.81 51.76 35.11
CA CYS A 242 -4.11 51.12 35.22
C CYS A 242 -4.03 49.59 35.19
N SER A 243 -2.83 49.01 35.08
CA SER A 243 -2.62 47.58 35.06
C SER A 243 -2.81 46.93 36.43
N ALA A 244 -3.65 45.90 36.49
CA ALA A 244 -3.71 44.95 37.60
C ALA A 244 -3.11 43.60 37.19
N TYR A 245 -2.39 42.96 38.12
CA TYR A 245 -1.56 41.81 37.81
C TYR A 245 -2.03 40.49 38.42
N GLY A 246 -2.90 40.52 39.43
CA GLY A 246 -3.27 39.31 40.19
C GLY A 246 -3.76 38.16 39.32
N ASN A 247 -4.91 38.32 38.67
CA ASN A 247 -5.50 37.26 37.84
C ASN A 247 -4.63 36.92 36.62
N ARG A 248 -3.93 37.91 36.03
CA ARG A 248 -2.92 37.68 34.99
C ARG A 248 -1.81 36.76 35.47
N ASN A 249 -1.21 37.08 36.62
CA ASN A 249 -0.10 36.34 37.19
C ASN A 249 -0.54 34.94 37.61
N PHE A 250 -1.75 34.77 38.18
CA PHE A 250 -2.28 33.44 38.46
C PHE A 250 -2.29 32.57 37.20
N TRP A 251 -2.96 33.04 36.14
CA TRP A 251 -3.06 32.32 34.87
C TRP A 251 -1.69 32.04 34.25
N ARG A 252 -0.82 33.06 34.19
CA ARG A 252 0.52 32.95 33.60
C ARG A 252 1.38 31.95 34.37
N ILE A 253 1.47 32.08 35.69
CA ILE A 253 2.29 31.22 36.54
C ILE A 253 1.77 29.78 36.48
N PHE A 254 0.46 29.56 36.51
CA PHE A 254 -0.11 28.23 36.34
C PHE A 254 0.29 27.63 34.98
N THR A 255 0.16 28.40 33.90
CA THR A 255 0.51 27.99 32.54
C THR A 255 1.99 27.62 32.44
N ASP A 256 2.87 28.52 32.90
CA ASP A 256 4.33 28.32 32.86
C ASP A 256 4.78 27.12 33.71
N TRP A 257 4.07 26.78 34.79
CA TRP A 257 4.53 25.75 35.73
C TRP A 257 3.88 24.39 35.52
N PHE A 258 2.62 24.37 35.05
CA PHE A 258 1.79 23.18 35.04
C PHE A 258 1.06 22.94 33.71
N GLY A 259 1.22 23.84 32.73
CA GLY A 259 0.58 23.78 31.41
C GLY A 259 -0.81 24.43 31.39
N SER A 260 -1.56 24.16 30.32
CA SER A 260 -2.89 24.75 30.04
C SER A 260 -3.80 24.86 31.27
N THR A 261 -4.46 26.02 31.40
CA THR A 261 -5.51 26.30 32.39
C THR A 261 -6.89 25.83 31.97
N THR A 262 -7.02 25.26 30.76
CA THR A 262 -8.25 24.63 30.27
C THR A 262 -8.05 23.14 30.07
N VAL A 263 -9.07 22.33 30.35
CA VAL A 263 -9.10 20.90 30.05
C VAL A 263 -9.60 20.66 28.63
N SER A 264 -8.96 19.74 27.92
CA SER A 264 -9.50 19.25 26.66
C SER A 264 -10.59 18.21 26.90
N SER A 265 -11.25 17.78 25.81
CA SER A 265 -12.17 16.64 25.91
C SER A 265 -11.43 15.29 25.96
N LEU A 266 -10.10 15.27 25.92
CA LEU A 266 -9.29 14.06 25.94
C LEU A 266 -8.45 14.04 27.22
N MET A 267 -8.72 13.11 28.12
CA MET A 267 -8.13 13.10 29.45
C MET A 267 -7.48 11.76 29.78
N ARG A 268 -6.39 11.80 30.55
CA ARG A 268 -5.81 10.61 31.20
C ARG A 268 -5.30 10.97 32.59
N THR A 269 -4.88 9.97 33.34
CA THR A 269 -4.23 10.20 34.65
C THR A 269 -2.72 10.02 34.53
N ALA A 270 -1.97 10.47 35.54
CA ALA A 270 -0.53 10.25 35.56
C ALA A 270 -0.16 8.77 35.79
N SER A 271 -1.05 8.01 36.43
CA SER A 271 -0.88 6.60 36.79
C SER A 271 -1.33 5.63 35.70
N SER A 272 -2.11 6.10 34.71
CA SER A 272 -2.62 5.28 33.59
C SER A 272 -2.38 5.94 32.22
N ALA A 273 -1.96 5.13 31.26
CA ALA A 273 -1.82 5.55 29.86
C ALA A 273 -3.17 5.56 29.10
N THR A 274 -4.24 5.00 29.67
CA THR A 274 -5.56 4.99 29.03
C THR A 274 -6.07 6.42 28.86
N VAL A 275 -6.29 6.83 27.61
CA VAL A 275 -6.93 8.10 27.28
C VAL A 275 -8.44 7.89 27.20
N TYR A 276 -9.19 8.85 27.73
CA TYR A 276 -10.63 8.88 27.66
C TYR A 276 -11.07 10.10 26.86
N VAL A 277 -12.05 9.94 25.99
CA VAL A 277 -12.83 11.08 25.50
C VAL A 277 -13.97 11.36 26.46
N ILE A 278 -14.13 12.62 26.87
CA ILE A 278 -15.19 13.10 27.75
C ILE A 278 -16.22 13.81 26.90
N GLY A 279 -17.44 13.32 26.87
CA GLY A 279 -18.55 13.89 26.10
C GLY A 279 -19.83 13.84 26.91
N ASP A 280 -20.52 14.97 27.00
CA ASP A 280 -21.79 15.12 27.72
C ASP A 280 -21.77 14.55 29.16
N GLY A 281 -20.65 14.74 29.86
CA GLY A 281 -20.45 14.26 31.23
C GLY A 281 -20.13 12.77 31.38
N ILE A 282 -19.91 12.04 30.28
CA ILE A 282 -19.53 10.61 30.27
C ILE A 282 -18.10 10.48 29.73
N LYS A 283 -17.31 9.56 30.30
CA LYS A 283 -15.98 9.19 29.79
C LYS A 283 -16.02 7.88 29.01
N TYR A 284 -15.37 7.86 27.85
CA TYR A 284 -15.28 6.70 26.97
C TYR A 284 -13.80 6.37 26.71
N ALA A 285 -13.37 5.14 27.00
CA ALA A 285 -11.97 4.76 26.86
C ALA A 285 -11.57 4.60 25.39
N LEU A 286 -10.42 5.16 25.01
CA LEU A 286 -9.81 4.98 23.70
C LEU A 286 -8.81 3.81 23.78
N GLU A 287 -9.09 2.73 23.06
CA GLU A 287 -8.30 1.48 23.16
C GLU A 287 -7.00 1.48 22.33
N SER A 288 -6.82 2.45 21.43
CA SER A 288 -5.67 2.49 20.53
C SER A 288 -5.28 3.91 20.14
N MET A 289 -4.02 4.08 19.71
CA MET A 289 -3.54 5.33 19.13
C MET A 289 -4.30 5.71 17.85
N THR A 290 -4.76 4.73 17.07
CA THR A 290 -5.60 4.98 15.88
C THR A 290 -6.98 5.50 16.22
N MET A 291 -7.52 5.16 17.41
CA MET A 291 -8.73 5.78 17.91
C MET A 291 -8.45 7.19 18.43
N LEU A 292 -7.32 7.41 19.11
CA LEU A 292 -6.93 8.75 19.53
C LEU A 292 -6.84 9.72 18.34
N SER A 293 -6.23 9.30 17.21
CA SER A 293 -6.13 10.13 16.01
C SER A 293 -7.49 10.49 15.39
N ALA A 294 -8.50 9.63 15.55
CA ALA A 294 -9.86 9.94 15.11
C ALA A 294 -10.48 11.10 15.89
N TYR A 295 -10.08 11.32 17.14
CA TYR A 295 -10.63 12.34 18.06
C TYR A 295 -9.73 13.58 18.23
N GLU A 296 -8.62 13.70 17.50
CA GLU A 296 -7.66 14.81 17.63
C GLU A 296 -8.29 16.21 17.45
N ALA A 297 -9.39 16.33 16.72
CA ALA A 297 -10.20 17.55 16.62
C ALA A 297 -10.57 18.14 17.99
N LEU A 298 -10.70 17.28 19.01
CA LEU A 298 -11.06 17.66 20.37
C LEU A 298 -9.89 18.25 21.21
N GLY A 299 -8.69 18.35 20.63
CA GLY A 299 -7.50 18.96 21.24
C GLY A 299 -6.47 17.94 21.73
N GLY A 300 -5.47 18.40 22.47
CA GLY A 300 -4.44 17.54 23.06
C GLY A 300 -4.95 16.75 24.27
N VAL A 301 -4.16 15.80 24.79
CA VAL A 301 -4.54 15.02 25.99
C VAL A 301 -4.16 15.78 27.27
N THR A 302 -5.14 16.05 28.14
CA THR A 302 -4.92 16.67 29.46
C THR A 302 -4.70 15.60 30.55
N ILE A 303 -3.76 15.84 31.48
CA ILE A 303 -3.54 14.98 32.64
C ILE A 303 -4.30 15.52 33.86
N VAL A 304 -5.17 14.68 34.44
CA VAL A 304 -5.97 14.95 35.64
C VAL A 304 -5.69 13.92 36.73
N SER A 305 -6.15 14.15 37.97
CA SER A 305 -6.02 13.13 39.03
C SER A 305 -6.91 11.90 38.80
N ASP A 306 -6.54 10.81 39.47
CA ASP A 306 -7.34 9.59 39.51
C ASP A 306 -8.73 9.84 40.10
N SER A 307 -8.83 10.66 41.16
CA SER A 307 -10.11 10.97 41.80
C SER A 307 -11.03 11.81 40.91
N TYR A 308 -10.48 12.80 40.20
CA TYR A 308 -11.28 13.60 39.27
C TYR A 308 -11.83 12.71 38.15
N LEU A 309 -10.97 11.93 37.48
CA LEU A 309 -11.41 11.08 36.39
C LEU A 309 -12.40 10.00 36.86
N ALA A 310 -12.21 9.44 38.06
CA ALA A 310 -13.12 8.48 38.67
C ALA A 310 -14.51 9.07 38.99
N SER A 311 -14.62 10.39 39.20
CA SER A 311 -15.90 11.05 39.46
C SER A 311 -16.81 11.13 38.22
N ILE A 312 -16.24 10.98 37.01
CA ILE A 312 -16.98 11.01 35.75
C ILE A 312 -17.51 9.60 35.44
N PRO A 313 -18.83 9.43 35.21
CA PRO A 313 -19.43 8.16 34.79
C PRO A 313 -18.74 7.56 33.56
N THR A 314 -18.46 6.26 33.62
CA THR A 314 -17.83 5.50 32.52
C THR A 314 -18.89 4.96 31.57
N GLY A 315 -18.78 5.28 30.28
CA GLY A 315 -19.54 4.66 29.20
C GLY A 315 -18.83 3.43 28.63
N GLN A 316 -19.27 2.99 27.45
CA GLN A 316 -18.55 1.99 26.65
C GLN A 316 -17.19 2.51 26.16
N ASN A 317 -16.42 1.64 25.50
CA ASN A 317 -15.22 2.05 24.80
C ASN A 317 -15.58 2.90 23.58
N ALA A 318 -14.79 3.93 23.32
CA ALA A 318 -15.02 4.86 22.24
C ALA A 318 -14.82 4.19 20.87
N GLY A 319 -15.86 4.25 20.03
CA GLY A 319 -15.81 3.86 18.63
C GLY A 319 -15.64 5.07 17.70
N ARG A 320 -15.79 4.83 16.40
CA ARG A 320 -15.78 5.89 15.35
C ARG A 320 -17.16 6.49 15.07
N VAL A 321 -18.16 6.08 15.84
CA VAL A 321 -19.52 6.61 15.72
C VAL A 321 -19.73 7.61 16.85
N ILE A 322 -20.04 8.85 16.49
CA ILE A 322 -20.35 9.92 17.43
C ILE A 322 -21.76 10.44 17.21
N ARG A 323 -22.41 10.91 18.28
CA ARG A 323 -23.76 11.47 18.23
C ARG A 323 -23.77 12.90 18.76
N ALA A 324 -24.42 13.79 18.03
CA ALA A 324 -24.66 15.18 18.44
C ALA A 324 -25.90 15.30 19.33
N PRO A 325 -26.08 16.38 20.11
CA PRO A 325 -27.25 16.56 20.97
C PRO A 325 -28.59 16.58 20.21
N ASN A 326 -28.58 17.03 18.95
CA ASN A 326 -29.75 17.05 18.07
C ASN A 326 -30.12 15.66 17.50
N GLY A 327 -29.37 14.62 17.84
CA GLY A 327 -29.59 13.24 17.40
C GLY A 327 -28.94 12.83 16.09
N SER A 328 -28.27 13.74 15.38
CA SER A 328 -27.48 13.39 14.19
C SER A 328 -26.30 12.49 14.59
N ILE A 329 -26.05 11.44 13.80
CA ILE A 329 -24.98 10.48 14.01
C ILE A 329 -23.96 10.62 12.89
N TYR A 330 -22.68 10.54 13.24
CA TYR A 330 -21.58 10.71 12.31
C TYR A 330 -20.56 9.58 12.46
N PHE A 331 -19.95 9.21 11.34
CA PHE A 331 -18.71 8.45 11.32
C PHE A 331 -17.53 9.42 11.36
N ILE A 332 -16.49 9.11 12.14
CA ILE A 332 -15.29 9.94 12.21
C ILE A 332 -14.01 9.22 11.79
N ASP A 333 -13.18 9.97 11.09
CA ASP A 333 -11.80 9.63 10.83
C ASP A 333 -10.96 10.89 10.58
N ALA A 334 -9.74 10.92 11.11
CA ALA A 334 -8.78 12.02 10.93
C ALA A 334 -9.39 13.43 11.08
N SER A 335 -10.14 13.68 12.15
CA SER A 335 -10.81 14.97 12.44
C SER A 335 -11.93 15.39 11.48
N ILE A 336 -12.37 14.50 10.59
CA ILE A 336 -13.54 14.68 9.71
C ILE A 336 -14.72 13.89 10.28
N LYS A 337 -15.93 14.46 10.21
CA LYS A 337 -17.19 13.78 10.50
C LYS A 337 -18.03 13.64 9.22
N LEU A 338 -18.52 12.45 8.93
CA LEU A 338 -19.39 12.15 7.79
C LEU A 338 -20.77 11.79 8.35
N PRO A 339 -21.85 12.50 7.97
CA PRO A 339 -23.17 12.20 8.49
C PRO A 339 -23.67 10.85 7.96
N PHE A 340 -24.27 10.06 8.85
CA PHE A 340 -25.13 8.95 8.49
C PHE A 340 -26.54 9.47 8.20
N ALA A 341 -27.15 8.99 7.12
CA ALA A 341 -28.55 9.26 6.80
C ALA A 341 -29.49 8.28 7.49
N THR A 342 -29.05 7.04 7.72
CA THR A 342 -29.87 5.99 8.35
C THR A 342 -29.08 5.12 9.33
N CYS A 343 -29.78 4.47 10.27
CA CYS A 343 -29.14 3.51 11.18
C CYS A 343 -28.61 2.26 10.47
N ALA A 344 -29.18 1.89 9.32
CA ALA A 344 -28.65 0.78 8.52
C ALA A 344 -27.22 1.05 8.04
N GLU A 345 -26.89 2.30 7.69
CA GLU A 345 -25.52 2.67 7.31
C GLU A 345 -24.57 2.63 8.52
N VAL A 346 -25.07 2.97 9.72
CA VAL A 346 -24.29 2.84 10.97
C VAL A 346 -23.92 1.37 11.20
N GLU A 347 -24.89 0.46 11.06
CA GLU A 347 -24.69 -0.98 11.17
C GLU A 347 -23.77 -1.53 10.06
N ASP A 348 -23.90 -1.02 8.83
CA ASP A 348 -23.02 -1.40 7.72
C ASP A 348 -21.55 -1.11 8.06
N TYR A 349 -21.28 0.03 8.70
CA TYR A 349 -19.96 0.44 9.20
C TYR A 349 -19.59 -0.16 10.56
N GLY A 350 -20.33 -1.18 11.04
CA GLY A 350 -20.04 -1.93 12.27
C GLY A 350 -20.35 -1.16 13.55
N GLY A 351 -21.14 -0.10 13.48
CA GLY A 351 -21.62 0.66 14.62
C GLY A 351 -23.00 0.23 15.11
N SER A 352 -23.57 0.99 16.05
CA SER A 352 -24.95 0.83 16.50
C SER A 352 -25.59 2.19 16.82
N CYS A 353 -26.89 2.32 16.57
CA CYS A 353 -27.70 3.48 16.95
C CYS A 353 -28.22 3.42 18.40
N ASP A 354 -27.94 2.34 19.14
CA ASP A 354 -28.21 2.24 20.57
C ASP A 354 -27.24 3.16 21.36
N PRO A 355 -27.60 3.71 22.55
CA PRO A 355 -26.70 4.49 23.39
C PRO A 355 -25.33 3.84 23.68
N SER A 356 -25.26 2.51 23.68
CA SER A 356 -24.01 1.76 23.81
C SER A 356 -23.13 1.74 22.55
N GLY A 357 -23.64 2.23 21.41
CA GLY A 357 -23.02 2.16 20.09
C GLY A 357 -22.29 3.42 19.62
N PHE A 358 -22.44 4.55 20.34
CA PHE A 358 -21.87 5.84 19.94
C PHE A 358 -21.30 6.64 21.11
N VAL A 359 -20.31 7.48 20.84
CA VAL A 359 -19.84 8.49 21.81
C VAL A 359 -20.76 9.71 21.74
N GLN A 360 -21.44 10.04 22.84
CA GLN A 360 -22.27 11.23 22.93
C GLN A 360 -21.37 12.45 23.14
N LEU A 361 -21.40 13.42 22.22
CA LEU A 361 -20.65 14.66 22.33
C LEU A 361 -21.59 15.86 22.46
N THR A 362 -21.07 16.94 23.02
CA THR A 362 -21.75 18.24 23.07
C THR A 362 -21.70 18.94 21.71
N GLY A 363 -22.60 19.91 21.47
CA GLY A 363 -22.60 20.70 20.23
C GLY A 363 -21.23 21.33 19.90
N PRO A 364 -20.60 22.06 20.84
CA PRO A 364 -19.28 22.65 20.62
C PRO A 364 -18.19 21.63 20.30
N GLN A 365 -18.27 20.40 20.83
CA GLN A 365 -17.31 19.33 20.50
C GLN A 365 -17.54 18.79 19.09
N ILE A 366 -18.80 18.59 18.70
CA ILE A 366 -19.18 18.19 17.35
C ILE A 366 -18.69 19.21 16.31
N ASP A 367 -18.75 20.50 16.62
CA ASP A 367 -18.36 21.58 15.72
C ASP A 367 -16.83 21.69 15.52
N ARG A 368 -16.02 21.00 16.33
CA ARG A 368 -14.56 20.94 16.13
C ARG A 368 -14.16 20.04 14.95
N PHE A 369 -15.00 19.10 14.56
CA PHE A 369 -14.75 18.21 13.43
C PHE A 369 -15.15 18.90 12.11
N HIS A 370 -14.33 18.73 11.08
CA HIS A 370 -14.69 19.18 9.73
C HIS A 370 -15.83 18.31 9.17
N THR A 371 -16.87 18.94 8.62
CA THR A 371 -18.02 18.19 8.07
C THR A 371 -17.73 17.77 6.64
N GLY A 372 -17.68 16.46 6.41
CA GLY A 372 -17.57 15.85 5.08
C GLY A 372 -18.93 15.57 4.44
N PRO A 373 -18.96 15.04 3.20
CA PRO A 373 -20.19 14.54 2.59
C PRO A 373 -20.78 13.38 3.39
N ALA A 374 -22.05 13.06 3.13
CA ALA A 374 -22.69 11.88 3.69
C ALA A 374 -21.88 10.61 3.42
N ILE A 375 -21.93 9.68 4.37
CA ILE A 375 -21.25 8.40 4.19
C ILE A 375 -21.88 7.63 3.03
N THR A 376 -21.08 6.79 2.39
CA THR A 376 -21.47 5.98 1.24
C THR A 376 -21.12 4.52 1.53
N PRO A 377 -21.72 3.54 0.85
CA PRO A 377 -21.39 2.14 1.07
C PRO A 377 -20.02 1.73 0.52
N VAL A 378 -19.30 2.64 -0.14
CA VAL A 378 -17.96 2.39 -0.69
C VAL A 378 -16.97 3.40 -0.10
N LEU A 379 -15.89 2.88 0.46
CA LEU A 379 -14.81 3.67 1.04
C LEU A 379 -13.52 3.39 0.27
N ALA A 380 -13.00 4.39 -0.40
CA ALA A 380 -11.61 4.39 -0.83
C ALA A 380 -10.70 4.85 0.31
N THR A 381 -9.47 4.39 0.33
CA THR A 381 -8.47 4.77 1.32
C THR A 381 -7.37 5.60 0.69
N VAL A 382 -6.75 6.49 1.47
CA VAL A 382 -5.57 7.26 1.01
C VAL A 382 -4.37 6.36 0.69
N GLU A 383 -4.34 5.16 1.26
CA GLU A 383 -3.38 4.08 0.98
C GLU A 383 -3.70 3.31 -0.33
N GLY A 384 -4.77 3.70 -1.01
CA GLY A 384 -5.20 3.20 -2.32
C GLY A 384 -6.21 2.06 -2.29
N GLY A 385 -6.62 1.60 -1.09
CA GLY A 385 -7.65 0.59 -0.91
C GLY A 385 -9.00 1.06 -1.43
N ARG A 386 -9.87 0.15 -1.85
CA ARG A 386 -11.28 0.47 -2.10
C ARG A 386 -12.15 -0.65 -1.56
N TYR A 387 -13.11 -0.33 -0.71
CA TYR A 387 -13.86 -1.32 0.03
C TYR A 387 -15.35 -1.05 -0.05
N TYR A 388 -16.12 -2.07 -0.42
CA TYR A 388 -17.56 -2.08 -0.19
C TYR A 388 -17.83 -2.52 1.25
N ILE A 389 -18.64 -1.75 1.95
CA ILE A 389 -18.92 -1.92 3.37
C ILE A 389 -20.41 -2.21 3.52
N LYS A 390 -20.71 -3.42 4.01
CA LYS A 390 -22.08 -3.89 4.20
C LYS A 390 -22.15 -4.88 5.33
N SER A 391 -23.12 -4.68 6.22
CA SER A 391 -23.39 -5.54 7.39
C SER A 391 -22.13 -5.79 8.24
N GLY A 392 -21.34 -4.75 8.50
CA GLY A 392 -20.12 -4.82 9.31
C GLY A 392 -18.95 -5.52 8.65
N VAL A 393 -19.01 -5.88 7.36
CA VAL A 393 -17.94 -6.55 6.62
C VAL A 393 -17.42 -5.66 5.51
N LYS A 394 -16.09 -5.50 5.43
CA LYS A 394 -15.43 -4.82 4.32
C LYS A 394 -15.02 -5.84 3.24
N ARG A 395 -15.26 -5.53 1.98
CA ARG A 395 -14.84 -6.34 0.82
C ARG A 395 -14.06 -5.46 -0.14
N GLU A 396 -12.79 -5.77 -0.36
CA GLU A 396 -11.95 -4.97 -1.26
C GLU A 396 -12.44 -5.12 -2.70
N ILE A 397 -12.50 -4.01 -3.42
CA ILE A 397 -12.95 -3.91 -4.80
C ILE A 397 -11.71 -3.75 -5.67
N LEU A 398 -11.58 -4.58 -6.71
CA LEU A 398 -10.41 -4.53 -7.60
C LEU A 398 -10.41 -3.29 -8.51
N ASP A 399 -11.51 -3.07 -9.25
CA ASP A 399 -11.63 -2.01 -10.25
C ASP A 399 -13.10 -1.56 -10.43
N ASP A 400 -13.31 -0.46 -11.17
CA ASP A 400 -14.65 0.10 -11.46
C ASP A 400 -15.56 -0.93 -12.15
N ALA A 401 -14.99 -1.77 -13.02
CA ALA A 401 -15.74 -2.79 -13.74
C ALA A 401 -16.25 -3.91 -12.81
N SER A 402 -15.46 -4.29 -11.80
CA SER A 402 -15.86 -5.24 -10.75
C SER A 402 -16.98 -4.66 -9.89
N GLN A 403 -16.90 -3.35 -9.58
CA GLN A 403 -17.93 -2.64 -8.82
C GLN A 403 -19.26 -2.57 -9.57
N VAL A 404 -19.22 -2.23 -10.86
CA VAL A 404 -20.40 -2.19 -11.74
C VAL A 404 -21.00 -3.58 -11.92
N ALA A 405 -20.18 -4.61 -12.14
CA ALA A 405 -20.64 -5.99 -12.28
C ALA A 405 -21.35 -6.51 -11.02
N ALA A 406 -20.96 -6.01 -9.83
CA ALA A 406 -21.60 -6.32 -8.56
C ALA A 406 -22.84 -5.46 -8.25
N GLY A 407 -23.23 -4.53 -9.13
CA GLY A 407 -24.36 -3.63 -8.92
C GLY A 407 -24.13 -2.57 -7.84
N ILE A 408 -22.86 -2.23 -7.56
CA ILE A 408 -22.49 -1.27 -6.52
C ILE A 408 -22.27 0.12 -7.15
N PRO A 409 -22.84 1.20 -6.58
CA PRO A 409 -22.62 2.57 -7.09
C PRO A 409 -21.15 2.97 -7.07
N LEU A 410 -20.66 3.69 -8.10
CA LEU A 410 -19.25 4.11 -8.21
C LEU A 410 -18.82 5.18 -7.18
N GLY A 411 -19.77 5.96 -6.66
CA GLY A 411 -19.51 6.99 -5.67
C GLY A 411 -18.94 6.42 -4.38
N HIS A 412 -17.95 7.10 -3.81
CA HIS A 412 -17.26 6.67 -2.60
C HIS A 412 -16.76 7.86 -1.78
N ASN A 413 -16.55 7.64 -0.49
CA ASN A 413 -15.76 8.56 0.35
C ASN A 413 -14.29 8.14 0.32
N VAL A 414 -13.38 9.06 0.63
CA VAL A 414 -11.95 8.78 0.81
C VAL A 414 -11.57 9.07 2.26
N LEU A 415 -11.13 8.05 3.00
CA LEU A 415 -10.68 8.15 4.40
C LEU A 415 -9.34 7.41 4.59
N THR A 416 -8.84 7.29 5.81
CA THR A 416 -7.68 6.43 6.09
C THR A 416 -8.09 4.97 6.14
N GLU A 417 -7.19 4.04 5.85
CA GLU A 417 -7.47 2.60 5.99
C GLU A 417 -7.77 2.20 7.45
N ASN A 418 -7.22 2.96 8.41
CA ASN A 418 -7.53 2.82 9.84
C ASN A 418 -9.01 3.05 10.18
N ALA A 419 -9.75 3.78 9.34
CA ALA A 419 -11.20 3.97 9.49
C ALA A 419 -11.94 2.63 9.60
N ILE A 420 -11.49 1.64 8.84
CA ILE A 420 -12.18 0.35 8.66
C ILE A 420 -11.30 -0.84 9.04
N ALA A 421 -10.20 -0.60 9.76
CA ALA A 421 -9.28 -1.65 10.16
C ALA A 421 -9.93 -2.72 11.06
N LYS A 422 -10.89 -2.33 11.92
CA LYS A 422 -11.62 -3.25 12.82
C LYS A 422 -12.70 -4.07 12.11
N LEU A 423 -13.12 -3.70 10.89
CA LEU A 423 -14.13 -4.47 10.15
C LEU A 423 -13.51 -5.77 9.62
N PRO A 424 -14.15 -6.94 9.82
CA PRO A 424 -13.76 -8.18 9.19
C PRO A 424 -13.66 -8.03 7.67
N LEU A 425 -12.57 -8.56 7.11
CA LEU A 425 -12.38 -8.65 5.67
C LEU A 425 -13.14 -9.86 5.12
N GLY A 426 -14.06 -9.61 4.18
CA GLY A 426 -14.75 -10.64 3.39
C GLY A 426 -14.09 -10.89 2.05
N ASP A 427 -14.71 -11.74 1.23
CA ASP A 427 -14.23 -12.04 -0.12
C ASP A 427 -14.24 -10.78 -1.00
N PRO A 428 -13.20 -10.55 -1.81
CA PRO A 428 -13.10 -9.35 -2.62
C PRO A 428 -14.14 -9.33 -3.75
N ILE A 429 -14.52 -8.13 -4.16
CA ILE A 429 -15.39 -7.89 -5.30
C ILE A 429 -14.52 -7.75 -6.54
N ILE A 430 -14.54 -8.81 -7.34
CA ILE A 430 -13.74 -8.95 -8.56
C ILE A 430 -14.65 -9.41 -9.70
N ARG A 431 -14.44 -8.85 -10.89
CA ARG A 431 -14.92 -9.46 -12.13
C ARG A 431 -14.04 -10.64 -12.50
N ASP A 432 -14.60 -11.54 -13.30
CA ASP A 432 -13.84 -12.69 -13.79
C ASP A 432 -12.86 -12.31 -14.91
N SER A 433 -11.82 -13.13 -15.08
CA SER A 433 -10.81 -13.02 -16.15
C SER A 433 -10.11 -11.65 -16.16
N VAL A 434 -9.36 -11.34 -15.11
CA VAL A 434 -8.69 -10.05 -14.91
C VAL A 434 -7.30 -10.20 -14.30
N TYR A 435 -6.36 -9.36 -14.73
CA TYR A 435 -5.06 -9.23 -14.06
C TYR A 435 -5.15 -8.27 -12.88
N ALA A 436 -4.71 -8.72 -11.72
CA ALA A 436 -4.61 -7.94 -10.51
C ALA A 436 -3.17 -7.90 -10.00
N GLU A 437 -2.74 -6.72 -9.55
CA GLU A 437 -1.48 -6.55 -8.82
C GLU A 437 -1.69 -6.79 -7.32
N THR A 438 -0.69 -7.38 -6.68
CA THR A 438 -0.60 -7.40 -5.22
C THR A 438 -0.11 -6.02 -4.76
N ARG A 439 -0.99 -5.24 -4.12
CA ARG A 439 -0.69 -3.87 -3.70
C ARG A 439 0.65 -3.77 -2.96
N GLY A 440 1.54 -2.93 -3.49
CA GLY A 440 2.87 -2.68 -2.91
C GLY A 440 3.95 -3.66 -3.34
N THR A 441 3.66 -4.62 -4.23
CA THR A 441 4.64 -5.54 -4.83
C THR A 441 4.44 -5.63 -6.35
N PRO A 442 5.47 -5.99 -7.14
CA PRO A 442 5.31 -6.19 -8.59
C PRO A 442 4.59 -7.50 -8.95
N ASP A 443 4.07 -8.24 -7.97
CA ASP A 443 3.52 -9.57 -8.20
C ASP A 443 2.13 -9.48 -8.83
N LEU A 444 1.98 -10.12 -9.99
CA LEU A 444 0.73 -10.16 -10.73
C LEU A 444 0.04 -11.51 -10.61
N SER A 445 -1.29 -11.50 -10.62
CA SER A 445 -2.11 -12.70 -10.72
C SER A 445 -3.20 -12.53 -11.77
N LEU A 446 -3.49 -13.61 -12.50
CA LEU A 446 -4.73 -13.74 -13.26
C LEU A 446 -5.81 -14.29 -12.32
N LEU A 447 -6.89 -13.53 -12.14
CA LEU A 447 -8.09 -13.94 -11.43
C LEU A 447 -9.10 -14.44 -12.46
N ALA A 448 -9.33 -15.75 -12.47
CA ALA A 448 -10.21 -16.39 -13.45
C ALA A 448 -10.85 -17.65 -12.89
N ASN A 449 -12.11 -17.87 -13.22
CA ASN A 449 -12.93 -19.01 -12.79
C ASN A 449 -12.87 -19.25 -11.27
N GLY A 450 -12.94 -18.18 -10.48
CA GLY A 450 -12.89 -18.21 -9.01
C GLY A 450 -11.52 -18.56 -8.41
N SER A 451 -10.46 -18.66 -9.22
CA SER A 451 -9.10 -18.98 -8.77
C SER A 451 -8.11 -17.87 -9.09
N ARG A 452 -7.05 -17.80 -8.29
CA ARG A 452 -5.90 -16.91 -8.47
C ARG A 452 -4.73 -17.70 -9.04
N HIS A 453 -4.27 -17.33 -10.23
CA HIS A 453 -3.11 -17.91 -10.89
C HIS A 453 -1.95 -16.91 -10.89
N ALA A 454 -0.85 -17.25 -10.24
CA ALA A 454 0.33 -16.39 -10.20
C ALA A 454 0.93 -16.23 -11.61
N VAL A 455 1.23 -14.99 -12.03
CA VAL A 455 1.92 -14.72 -13.29
C VAL A 455 3.41 -14.56 -12.98
N LEU A 456 4.25 -15.43 -13.55
CA LEU A 456 5.69 -15.38 -13.30
C LEU A 456 6.32 -14.17 -14.00
N ALA A 457 7.33 -13.57 -13.37
CA ALA A 457 8.03 -12.40 -13.93
C ALA A 457 8.58 -12.65 -15.35
N GLY A 458 9.06 -13.86 -15.64
CA GLY A 458 9.57 -14.21 -16.97
C GLY A 458 8.50 -14.47 -18.03
N ASP A 459 7.21 -14.44 -17.66
CA ASP A 459 6.07 -14.60 -18.57
C ASP A 459 5.36 -13.27 -18.87
N LEU A 460 5.80 -12.16 -18.27
CA LEU A 460 5.16 -10.85 -18.43
C LEU A 460 5.17 -10.36 -19.89
N ASP A 461 6.30 -10.52 -20.59
CA ASP A 461 6.40 -10.12 -22.01
C ASP A 461 5.58 -11.03 -22.94
N ALA A 462 5.54 -12.33 -22.62
CA ALA A 462 4.77 -13.30 -23.40
C ALA A 462 3.26 -13.03 -23.27
N THR A 463 2.79 -12.89 -22.03
CA THR A 463 1.37 -12.70 -21.70
C THR A 463 0.90 -11.26 -21.86
N GLY A 464 1.81 -10.29 -21.86
CA GLY A 464 1.47 -8.86 -21.80
C GLY A 464 0.63 -8.50 -20.58
N ALA A 465 0.77 -9.22 -19.47
CA ALA A 465 -0.05 -9.05 -18.27
C ALA A 465 0.13 -7.68 -17.61
N ALA A 466 1.38 -7.19 -17.55
CA ALA A 466 1.71 -5.92 -16.87
C ALA A 466 0.99 -4.70 -17.47
N SER A 467 0.81 -4.65 -18.79
CA SER A 467 0.09 -3.56 -19.46
C SER A 467 -1.44 -3.68 -19.38
N ARG A 468 -1.95 -4.77 -18.78
CA ARG A 468 -3.37 -5.10 -18.69
C ARG A 468 -3.89 -5.16 -17.26
N VAL A 469 -3.07 -4.80 -16.27
CA VAL A 469 -3.51 -4.66 -14.87
C VAL A 469 -4.52 -3.52 -14.79
N THR A 470 -5.68 -3.78 -14.20
CA THR A 470 -6.74 -2.77 -14.04
C THR A 470 -6.88 -2.23 -12.61
N GLY A 471 -6.23 -2.88 -11.65
CA GLY A 471 -6.25 -2.49 -10.25
C GLY A 471 -5.37 -3.38 -9.38
N SER A 472 -5.32 -3.05 -8.09
CA SER A 472 -4.54 -3.78 -7.10
C SER A 472 -5.42 -4.23 -5.94
N LEU A 473 -5.11 -5.38 -5.37
CA LEU A 473 -5.71 -5.88 -4.13
C LEU A 473 -4.64 -6.05 -3.05
N SER A 474 -5.00 -5.87 -1.78
CA SER A 474 -4.13 -6.25 -0.67
C SER A 474 -3.81 -7.76 -0.69
N SER A 475 -2.67 -8.14 -0.12
CA SER A 475 -2.31 -9.55 0.04
C SER A 475 -3.36 -10.34 0.84
N ALA A 476 -3.99 -9.70 1.83
CA ALA A 476 -5.07 -10.28 2.63
C ALA A 476 -6.33 -10.56 1.81
N SER A 477 -6.73 -9.65 0.90
CA SER A 477 -7.87 -9.86 0.01
C SER A 477 -7.57 -10.91 -1.06
N LEU A 478 -6.38 -10.88 -1.65
CA LEU A 478 -5.97 -11.92 -2.59
C LEU A 478 -6.00 -13.29 -1.92
N ALA A 479 -5.56 -13.43 -0.67
CA ALA A 479 -5.56 -14.69 0.08
C ALA A 479 -6.97 -15.29 0.32
N ARG A 480 -8.04 -14.51 0.16
CA ARG A 480 -9.42 -15.01 0.17
C ARG A 480 -9.81 -15.73 -1.12
N ILE A 481 -9.08 -15.51 -2.20
CA ILE A 481 -9.28 -16.18 -3.49
C ILE A 481 -8.46 -17.47 -3.49
N ALA A 482 -9.08 -18.59 -3.89
CA ALA A 482 -8.41 -19.88 -3.95
C ALA A 482 -7.18 -19.82 -4.86
N ALA A 483 -6.00 -20.15 -4.32
CA ALA A 483 -4.78 -20.18 -5.11
C ALA A 483 -4.73 -21.44 -5.99
N SER A 484 -4.46 -21.25 -7.28
CA SER A 484 -4.16 -22.37 -8.17
C SER A 484 -2.82 -23.00 -7.75
N PRO A 485 -2.69 -24.34 -7.75
CA PRO A 485 -1.44 -25.01 -7.41
C PRO A 485 -0.35 -24.82 -8.47
N GLN A 486 -0.73 -24.39 -9.69
CA GLN A 486 0.19 -24.12 -10.78
C GLN A 486 0.13 -22.63 -11.15
N PRO A 487 1.28 -22.02 -11.49
CA PRO A 487 1.28 -20.66 -12.03
C PRO A 487 0.55 -20.60 -13.37
N PHE A 488 0.18 -19.40 -13.78
CA PHE A 488 -0.43 -19.15 -15.07
C PHE A 488 0.57 -19.52 -16.18
N SER A 489 0.21 -20.52 -16.97
CA SER A 489 1.03 -21.08 -18.05
C SER A 489 1.00 -20.25 -19.34
N GLY A 490 0.17 -19.20 -19.39
CA GLY A 490 -0.15 -18.44 -20.60
C GLY A 490 -1.10 -19.14 -21.57
N TYR A 491 -1.61 -20.33 -21.24
CA TYR A 491 -2.67 -20.98 -22.00
C TYR A 491 -4.05 -20.60 -21.46
N VAL A 492 -4.92 -20.18 -22.38
CA VAL A 492 -6.30 -19.84 -22.07
C VAL A 492 -7.26 -20.61 -22.95
N SER A 493 -8.44 -20.92 -22.43
CA SER A 493 -9.55 -21.49 -23.19
C SER A 493 -10.73 -20.55 -23.16
N ASN A 494 -11.33 -20.33 -24.32
CA ASN A 494 -12.56 -19.59 -24.45
C ASN A 494 -13.42 -20.28 -25.51
N ASN A 495 -14.67 -20.62 -25.14
CA ASN A 495 -15.62 -21.38 -25.97
C ASN A 495 -15.06 -22.69 -26.54
N GLY A 496 -14.21 -23.38 -25.77
CA GLY A 496 -13.57 -24.65 -26.17
C GLY A 496 -12.34 -24.50 -27.05
N ILE A 497 -12.00 -23.28 -27.49
CA ILE A 497 -10.80 -23.00 -28.30
C ILE A 497 -9.64 -22.66 -27.38
N VAL A 498 -8.55 -23.42 -27.49
CA VAL A 498 -7.33 -23.22 -26.71
C VAL A 498 -6.38 -22.27 -27.43
N ARG A 499 -5.88 -21.28 -26.70
CA ARG A 499 -4.97 -20.23 -27.16
C ARG A 499 -3.74 -20.15 -26.28
N VAL A 500 -2.63 -19.69 -26.85
CA VAL A 500 -1.44 -19.28 -26.11
C VAL A 500 -1.27 -17.77 -26.24
N LEU A 501 -0.97 -17.13 -25.12
CA LEU A 501 -0.56 -15.74 -25.10
C LEU A 501 0.94 -15.67 -25.39
N ALA A 502 1.31 -15.04 -26.51
CA ALA A 502 2.69 -14.91 -26.93
C ALA A 502 2.94 -13.49 -27.48
N SER A 503 4.05 -12.86 -27.07
CA SER A 503 4.38 -11.48 -27.44
C SER A 503 3.19 -10.51 -27.28
N ALA A 504 2.44 -10.63 -26.17
CA ALA A 504 1.25 -9.84 -25.85
C ALA A 504 0.09 -9.93 -26.87
N LYS A 505 0.07 -10.98 -27.71
CA LYS A 505 -1.00 -11.37 -28.63
C LYS A 505 -1.56 -12.74 -28.26
N GLU A 506 -2.75 -13.05 -28.77
CA GLU A 506 -3.31 -14.40 -28.66
C GLU A 506 -3.07 -15.18 -29.97
N TYR A 507 -2.71 -16.47 -29.85
CA TYR A 507 -2.61 -17.37 -30.99
C TYR A 507 -3.41 -18.64 -30.70
N THR A 508 -4.18 -19.10 -31.68
CA THR A 508 -4.88 -20.39 -31.60
C THR A 508 -3.89 -21.55 -31.78
N LEU A 509 -3.97 -22.57 -30.92
CA LEU A 509 -3.18 -23.80 -31.10
C LEU A 509 -3.98 -24.85 -31.86
N GLY A 510 -3.28 -25.62 -32.70
CA GLY A 510 -3.86 -26.82 -33.31
C GLY A 510 -4.14 -27.92 -32.29
N GLU A 511 -5.04 -28.84 -32.62
CA GLU A 511 -5.30 -30.02 -31.81
C GLU A 511 -4.03 -30.87 -31.64
N GLY A 512 -3.83 -31.46 -30.45
CA GLY A 512 -2.72 -32.37 -30.17
C GLY A 512 -1.38 -31.73 -29.79
N TYR A 513 -1.24 -30.40 -29.84
CA TYR A 513 0.00 -29.72 -29.43
C TYR A 513 0.28 -29.83 -27.93
N LEU A 514 -0.76 -29.72 -27.10
CA LEU A 514 -0.62 -29.76 -25.65
C LEU A 514 -0.49 -31.19 -25.15
N ARG A 515 0.58 -31.46 -24.39
CA ARG A 515 0.73 -32.67 -23.58
C ARG A 515 -0.22 -32.63 -22.39
N GLY A 516 -0.59 -33.81 -21.89
CA GLY A 516 -1.31 -33.94 -20.62
C GLY A 516 -0.53 -33.25 -19.49
N GLY A 517 -1.18 -32.32 -18.77
CA GLY A 517 -0.59 -31.57 -17.65
C GLY A 517 -0.48 -30.05 -17.85
N ALA A 518 -0.72 -29.52 -19.05
CA ALA A 518 -0.80 -28.07 -19.26
C ALA A 518 -2.04 -27.49 -18.55
N ALA A 519 -1.84 -26.60 -17.58
CA ALA A 519 -2.95 -25.91 -16.92
C ALA A 519 -3.51 -24.84 -17.85
N VAL A 520 -4.65 -25.11 -18.49
CA VAL A 520 -5.37 -24.17 -19.35
C VAL A 520 -6.40 -23.42 -18.52
N VAL A 521 -6.33 -22.09 -18.50
CA VAL A 521 -7.25 -21.25 -17.71
C VAL A 521 -8.46 -20.88 -18.56
N SER A 522 -9.67 -21.18 -18.08
CA SER A 522 -10.89 -20.74 -18.77
C SER A 522 -11.09 -19.24 -18.56
N VAL A 523 -11.31 -18.50 -19.65
CA VAL A 523 -11.45 -17.03 -19.63
C VAL A 523 -12.65 -16.55 -20.45
N SER A 524 -13.11 -15.34 -20.15
CA SER A 524 -14.22 -14.68 -20.84
C SER A 524 -13.89 -14.21 -22.25
N ASP A 525 -14.92 -13.98 -23.08
CA ASP A 525 -14.78 -13.40 -24.42
C ASP A 525 -14.12 -12.01 -24.36
N ALA A 526 -14.49 -11.21 -23.34
CA ALA A 526 -13.93 -9.88 -23.11
C ALA A 526 -12.41 -9.95 -22.90
N PHE A 527 -11.92 -10.94 -22.14
CA PHE A 527 -10.49 -11.14 -21.93
C PHE A 527 -9.77 -11.41 -23.24
N VAL A 528 -10.25 -12.37 -24.06
CA VAL A 528 -9.62 -12.71 -25.34
C VAL A 528 -9.66 -11.52 -26.31
N SER A 529 -10.79 -10.81 -26.39
CA SER A 529 -10.93 -9.62 -27.25
C SER A 529 -9.99 -8.46 -26.87
N GLY A 530 -9.45 -8.48 -25.64
CA GLY A 530 -8.41 -7.54 -25.18
C GLY A 530 -6.99 -7.85 -25.69
N TYR A 531 -6.84 -8.90 -26.50
CA TYR A 531 -5.60 -9.27 -27.16
C TYR A 531 -5.70 -9.07 -28.67
N PRO A 532 -4.65 -8.53 -29.32
CA PRO A 532 -4.55 -8.59 -30.77
C PRO A 532 -4.49 -10.05 -31.24
N ASP A 533 -5.28 -10.37 -32.27
CA ASP A 533 -5.28 -11.68 -32.92
C ASP A 533 -3.97 -11.91 -33.69
N GLY A 534 -3.24 -12.95 -33.30
CA GLY A 534 -2.03 -13.43 -33.96
C GLY A 534 -2.29 -14.51 -35.02
N GLY A 535 -3.54 -14.99 -35.15
CA GLY A 535 -3.95 -16.10 -35.98
C GLY A 535 -3.64 -17.46 -35.35
N ALA A 536 -3.48 -18.49 -36.18
CA ALA A 536 -2.99 -19.78 -35.73
C ALA A 536 -1.48 -19.72 -35.48
N LEU A 537 -1.00 -20.37 -34.41
CA LEU A 537 0.43 -20.61 -34.23
C LEU A 537 0.92 -21.61 -35.30
N ALA A 538 1.25 -21.08 -36.47
CA ALA A 538 1.46 -21.87 -37.67
C ALA A 538 2.78 -22.66 -37.62
N ARG A 539 2.79 -23.80 -38.31
CA ARG A 539 4.02 -24.55 -38.60
C ARG A 539 5.09 -23.63 -39.22
N GLY A 540 6.34 -23.80 -38.79
CA GLY A 540 7.45 -22.94 -39.18
C GLY A 540 7.55 -21.62 -38.41
N SER A 541 6.61 -21.31 -37.50
CA SER A 541 6.78 -20.19 -36.56
C SER A 541 7.96 -20.47 -35.61
N PHE A 542 8.66 -19.41 -35.21
CA PHE A 542 9.71 -19.50 -34.22
C PHE A 542 9.23 -19.01 -32.87
N VAL A 543 9.54 -19.77 -31.83
CA VAL A 543 9.18 -19.43 -30.45
C VAL A 543 10.38 -19.54 -29.54
N LYS A 544 10.46 -18.65 -28.54
CA LYS A 544 11.40 -18.78 -27.42
C LYS A 544 10.75 -18.31 -26.14
N SER A 545 11.10 -18.91 -25.01
CA SER A 545 10.71 -18.34 -23.72
C SER A 545 11.58 -17.12 -23.41
N GLY A 546 11.03 -16.12 -22.74
CA GLY A 546 11.72 -14.87 -22.40
C GLY A 546 13.15 -15.04 -21.84
N PRO A 547 13.38 -15.87 -20.81
CA PRO A 547 14.72 -16.05 -20.23
C PRO A 547 15.63 -17.00 -21.02
N SER A 548 15.13 -17.69 -22.05
CA SER A 548 15.87 -18.72 -22.78
C SER A 548 16.50 -18.18 -24.06
N ALA A 549 17.73 -18.61 -24.34
CA ALA A 549 18.38 -18.39 -25.63
C ALA A 549 17.96 -19.43 -26.69
N THR A 550 17.36 -20.56 -26.29
CA THR A 550 16.97 -21.63 -27.21
C THR A 550 15.72 -21.22 -27.99
N VAL A 551 15.87 -21.12 -29.31
CA VAL A 551 14.76 -20.93 -30.24
C VAL A 551 14.25 -22.29 -30.70
N PHE A 552 12.94 -22.44 -30.71
CA PHE A 552 12.26 -23.61 -31.25
C PHE A 552 11.52 -23.25 -32.52
N VAL A 553 11.51 -24.16 -33.49
CA VAL A 553 10.59 -24.12 -34.63
C VAL A 553 9.34 -24.95 -34.31
N VAL A 554 8.18 -24.41 -34.64
CA VAL A 554 6.89 -25.11 -34.54
C VAL A 554 6.77 -26.11 -35.70
N MET A 555 6.75 -27.39 -35.37
CA MET A 555 6.48 -28.52 -36.30
C MET A 555 4.99 -28.87 -36.24
N PRO A 556 4.44 -29.73 -37.12
CA PRO A 556 3.00 -30.03 -37.15
C PRO A 556 2.38 -30.57 -35.85
N ASP A 557 3.16 -31.30 -35.05
CA ASP A 557 2.70 -31.98 -33.82
C ASP A 557 3.63 -31.73 -32.63
N SER A 558 4.66 -30.92 -32.82
CA SER A 558 5.76 -30.77 -31.87
C SER A 558 6.47 -29.44 -32.03
N ILE A 559 7.34 -29.09 -31.09
CA ILE A 559 8.33 -28.05 -31.24
C ILE A 559 9.72 -28.68 -31.25
N ARG A 560 10.67 -28.09 -31.99
CA ARG A 560 12.04 -28.60 -32.07
C ARG A 560 13.05 -27.49 -31.86
N PRO A 561 14.06 -27.69 -31.00
CA PRO A 561 15.10 -26.70 -30.81
C PRO A 561 15.93 -26.57 -32.10
N ILE A 562 16.31 -25.34 -32.45
CA ILE A 562 17.14 -25.05 -33.62
C ILE A 562 18.61 -25.05 -33.19
N ALA A 563 19.47 -25.70 -33.99
CA ALA A 563 20.87 -25.94 -33.64
C ALA A 563 21.78 -24.70 -33.77
N SER A 564 21.44 -23.77 -34.67
CA SER A 564 22.30 -22.63 -35.00
C SER A 564 21.50 -21.48 -35.64
N TRP A 565 22.11 -20.29 -35.70
CA TRP A 565 21.53 -19.14 -36.40
C TRP A 565 21.35 -19.41 -37.90
N ASP A 566 22.30 -20.08 -38.56
CA ASP A 566 22.18 -20.46 -39.98
C ASP A 566 20.96 -21.37 -40.24
N ALA A 567 20.76 -22.38 -39.38
CA ALA A 567 19.61 -23.27 -39.49
C ALA A 567 18.28 -22.53 -39.29
N LEU A 568 18.27 -21.50 -38.44
CA LEU A 568 17.13 -20.63 -38.23
C LEU A 568 16.85 -19.78 -39.49
N LEU A 569 17.87 -19.14 -40.06
CA LEU A 569 17.73 -18.30 -41.26
C LEU A 569 17.22 -19.10 -42.47
N ARG A 570 17.64 -20.36 -42.61
CA ARG A 570 17.13 -21.28 -43.66
C ARG A 570 15.65 -21.61 -43.53
N LEU A 571 15.10 -21.49 -42.32
CA LEU A 571 13.68 -21.67 -42.03
C LEU A 571 12.94 -20.32 -41.91
N SER A 572 13.61 -19.19 -42.11
CA SER A 572 13.00 -17.86 -41.97
C SER A 572 12.58 -17.27 -43.32
N VAL A 573 11.47 -16.56 -43.30
CA VAL A 573 11.03 -15.72 -44.43
C VAL A 573 11.93 -14.50 -44.59
N ASP A 574 12.27 -13.86 -43.46
CA ASP A 574 13.17 -12.71 -43.41
C ASP A 574 14.53 -13.21 -42.87
N GLN A 575 15.53 -13.24 -43.75
CA GLN A 575 16.87 -13.70 -43.42
C GLN A 575 17.69 -12.65 -42.65
N ALA A 576 17.25 -11.40 -42.60
CA ALA A 576 17.91 -10.34 -41.84
C ALA A 576 17.33 -10.22 -40.42
N SER A 577 16.04 -10.47 -40.24
CA SER A 577 15.34 -10.31 -38.96
C SER A 577 14.23 -11.35 -38.79
N PRO A 578 14.59 -12.59 -38.42
CA PRO A 578 13.59 -13.63 -38.20
C PRO A 578 12.63 -13.24 -37.07
N ASN A 579 11.33 -13.37 -37.34
CA ASN A 579 10.31 -13.11 -36.33
C ASN A 579 10.24 -14.27 -35.32
N ILE A 580 10.64 -14.01 -34.08
CA ILE A 580 10.64 -14.98 -32.99
C ILE A 580 9.63 -14.53 -31.93
N LEU A 581 8.58 -15.32 -31.73
CA LEU A 581 7.55 -15.05 -30.73
C LEU A 581 8.08 -15.37 -29.32
N ILE A 582 7.80 -14.46 -28.38
CA ILE A 582 8.09 -14.66 -26.97
C ILE A 582 6.92 -15.41 -26.35
N VAL A 583 7.17 -16.64 -25.90
CA VAL A 583 6.16 -17.52 -25.32
C VAL A 583 6.37 -17.70 -23.82
N PRO A 584 5.35 -18.14 -23.07
CA PRO A 584 5.50 -18.44 -21.64
C PRO A 584 6.54 -19.54 -21.39
N GLN A 585 7.18 -19.51 -20.23
CA GLN A 585 8.20 -20.46 -19.78
C GLN A 585 7.67 -21.89 -19.73
N ALA A 586 6.38 -22.08 -19.51
CA ALA A 586 5.74 -23.38 -19.51
C ALA A 586 5.67 -24.02 -20.92
N LEU A 587 5.79 -23.25 -22.00
CA LEU A 587 5.52 -23.78 -23.35
C LEU A 587 6.41 -24.97 -23.72
N PRO A 588 7.75 -24.93 -23.53
CA PRO A 588 8.60 -26.04 -23.94
C PRO A 588 8.33 -27.37 -23.21
N SER A 589 7.86 -27.32 -21.96
CA SER A 589 7.55 -28.51 -21.17
C SER A 589 6.11 -29.01 -21.35
N THR A 590 5.22 -28.16 -21.82
CA THR A 590 3.79 -28.46 -22.00
C THR A 590 3.43 -28.86 -23.43
N VAL A 591 4.30 -28.58 -24.40
CA VAL A 591 4.15 -29.01 -25.79
C VAL A 591 5.03 -30.23 -26.05
N VAL A 592 4.65 -31.05 -27.05
CA VAL A 592 5.50 -32.14 -27.49
C VAL A 592 6.83 -31.61 -28.02
N GLN A 593 7.93 -31.85 -27.30
CA GLN A 593 9.26 -31.52 -27.79
C GLN A 593 9.85 -32.70 -28.57
N GLY A 594 10.29 -32.45 -29.80
CA GLY A 594 11.06 -33.38 -30.63
C GLY A 594 12.57 -33.12 -30.55
N ALA A 595 13.34 -33.98 -31.21
CA ALA A 595 14.78 -33.82 -31.32
C ALA A 595 15.18 -32.53 -32.07
N VAL A 596 16.44 -32.09 -31.93
CA VAL A 596 16.96 -30.87 -32.58
C VAL A 596 16.68 -30.89 -34.08
N ALA A 597 16.09 -29.81 -34.59
CA ALA A 597 15.73 -29.68 -36.00
C ALA A 597 16.95 -29.88 -36.91
N LEU A 598 16.71 -30.48 -38.08
CA LEU A 598 17.69 -30.59 -39.15
C LEU A 598 17.59 -29.36 -40.06
N SER A 599 18.71 -28.97 -40.68
CA SER A 599 18.73 -27.82 -41.57
C SER A 599 17.98 -28.13 -42.86
N ALA A 600 17.04 -27.25 -43.23
CA ALA A 600 16.33 -27.34 -44.50
C ALA A 600 17.30 -27.27 -45.69
N GLY A 601 17.03 -28.04 -46.73
CA GLY A 601 17.86 -28.09 -47.94
C GLY A 601 19.15 -28.92 -47.81
N ASN A 602 19.47 -29.46 -46.63
CA ASN A 602 20.64 -30.30 -46.43
C ASN A 602 20.32 -31.79 -46.66
N LEU A 603 21.35 -32.55 -47.01
CA LEU A 603 21.33 -33.99 -47.23
C LEU A 603 21.82 -34.71 -45.98
N TYR A 604 21.01 -35.64 -45.46
CA TYR A 604 21.35 -36.40 -44.27
C TYR A 604 21.22 -37.91 -44.46
N ARG A 605 22.08 -38.66 -43.76
CA ARG A 605 21.91 -40.09 -43.52
C ARG A 605 22.30 -40.45 -42.09
N THR A 606 21.92 -41.65 -41.65
CA THR A 606 22.45 -42.22 -40.41
C THR A 606 23.70 -43.05 -40.72
N PRO A 607 24.61 -43.26 -39.74
CA PRO A 607 25.76 -44.15 -39.93
C PRO A 607 25.38 -45.57 -40.33
N GLU A 608 24.21 -46.05 -39.90
CA GLU A 608 23.72 -47.42 -40.06
C GLU A 608 22.93 -47.65 -41.36
N ASN A 609 22.52 -46.60 -42.07
CA ASN A 609 21.75 -46.69 -43.30
C ASN A 609 22.38 -45.83 -44.42
N ALA A 610 22.63 -46.46 -45.58
CA ALA A 610 23.23 -45.78 -46.73
C ALA A 610 22.27 -44.85 -47.48
N THR A 611 20.96 -44.93 -47.22
CA THR A 611 19.95 -44.06 -47.86
C THR A 611 20.13 -42.62 -47.39
N VAL A 612 20.26 -41.71 -48.35
CA VAL A 612 20.40 -40.27 -48.11
C VAL A 612 19.07 -39.58 -48.37
N TYR A 613 18.73 -38.61 -47.54
CA TYR A 613 17.49 -37.86 -47.63
C TYR A 613 17.77 -36.36 -47.69
N LEU A 614 17.05 -35.63 -48.55
CA LEU A 614 16.92 -34.18 -48.49
C LEU A 614 15.90 -33.81 -47.40
N ILE A 615 16.24 -32.86 -46.52
CA ILE A 615 15.28 -32.34 -45.54
C ILE A 615 14.41 -31.27 -46.19
N ASN A 616 13.11 -31.56 -46.27
CA ASN A 616 12.09 -30.71 -46.85
C ASN A 616 11.49 -29.80 -45.75
N GLY A 617 12.23 -28.74 -45.45
CA GLY A 617 11.96 -27.74 -44.41
C GLY A 617 11.45 -28.31 -43.09
N VAL A 618 10.18 -28.03 -42.75
CA VAL A 618 9.55 -28.47 -41.48
C VAL A 618 8.58 -29.63 -41.68
N THR A 619 8.41 -30.14 -42.90
CA THR A 619 7.34 -31.10 -43.22
C THR A 619 7.83 -32.54 -43.30
N SER A 620 8.97 -32.79 -43.96
CA SER A 620 9.30 -34.16 -44.38
C SER A 620 10.76 -34.34 -44.78
N ARG A 621 11.12 -35.57 -45.14
CA ARG A 621 12.41 -35.95 -45.74
C ARG A 621 12.15 -36.65 -47.07
N ILE A 622 12.96 -36.37 -48.09
CA ILE A 622 12.80 -36.90 -49.44
C ILE A 622 13.99 -37.80 -49.77
N ALA A 623 13.74 -39.07 -50.05
CA ALA A 623 14.78 -39.98 -50.53
C ALA A 623 15.08 -39.73 -52.02
N PHE A 624 16.30 -40.06 -52.45
CA PHE A 624 16.70 -39.97 -53.85
C PHE A 624 17.67 -41.08 -54.22
N SER A 625 17.66 -41.50 -55.49
CA SER A 625 18.49 -42.60 -55.97
C SER A 625 19.83 -42.18 -56.56
N LYS A 626 20.01 -40.88 -56.85
CA LYS A 626 21.20 -40.29 -57.46
C LYS A 626 21.47 -38.89 -56.93
N PHE A 627 22.74 -38.57 -56.65
CA PHE A 627 23.15 -37.23 -56.20
C PHE A 627 22.95 -36.14 -57.27
N ASN A 628 22.81 -36.50 -58.55
CA ASN A 628 22.47 -35.55 -59.60
C ASN A 628 21.15 -34.80 -59.34
N PHE A 629 20.16 -35.44 -58.70
CA PHE A 629 18.86 -34.79 -58.44
C PHE A 629 18.97 -33.62 -57.45
N PRO A 630 19.51 -33.80 -56.22
CA PRO A 630 19.68 -32.68 -55.29
C PRO A 630 20.71 -31.67 -55.79
N SER A 631 21.84 -32.10 -56.37
CA SER A 631 22.87 -31.17 -56.89
C SER A 631 22.35 -30.30 -58.04
N ALA A 632 21.49 -30.84 -58.92
CA ALA A 632 20.88 -30.03 -59.98
C ALA A 632 19.95 -28.94 -59.43
N ALA A 633 19.38 -29.15 -58.23
CA ALA A 633 18.57 -28.17 -57.51
C ALA A 633 19.40 -27.22 -56.63
N GLY A 634 20.71 -27.44 -56.50
CA GLY A 634 21.63 -26.64 -55.68
C GLY A 634 21.78 -27.13 -54.24
N PHE A 635 21.33 -28.36 -53.93
CA PHE A 635 21.46 -28.97 -52.61
C PHE A 635 22.65 -29.92 -52.56
N ASP A 636 23.81 -29.41 -52.10
CA ASP A 636 25.06 -30.17 -52.06
C ASP A 636 25.58 -30.45 -50.64
N GLU A 637 24.99 -29.82 -49.62
CA GLU A 637 25.48 -29.89 -48.25
C GLU A 637 25.08 -31.22 -47.59
N PHE A 638 26.06 -32.04 -47.23
CA PHE A 638 25.86 -33.38 -46.68
C PHE A 638 26.36 -33.50 -45.22
N ALA A 639 25.58 -34.16 -44.37
CA ALA A 639 25.96 -34.45 -42.99
C ALA A 639 25.40 -35.78 -42.46
N PHE A 640 26.01 -36.31 -41.40
CA PHE A 640 25.46 -37.43 -40.63
C PHE A 640 24.54 -36.93 -39.51
N THR A 641 23.51 -37.71 -39.18
CA THR A 641 22.63 -37.45 -38.04
C THR A 641 22.17 -38.74 -37.37
N THR A 642 21.48 -38.62 -36.24
CA THR A 642 20.92 -39.76 -35.51
C THR A 642 19.63 -40.25 -36.18
N LYS A 643 19.32 -41.54 -35.97
CA LYS A 643 18.06 -42.15 -36.42
C LYS A 643 16.84 -41.37 -35.93
N GLU A 644 16.81 -41.00 -34.64
CA GLU A 644 15.72 -40.23 -34.02
C GLU A 644 15.47 -38.88 -34.72
N ARG A 645 16.53 -38.09 -34.97
CA ARG A 645 16.41 -36.78 -35.63
C ARG A 645 15.91 -36.93 -37.05
N LEU A 646 16.39 -37.93 -37.78
CA LEU A 646 16.00 -38.17 -39.16
C LEU A 646 14.57 -38.70 -39.26
N GLU A 647 14.16 -39.64 -38.40
CA GLU A 647 12.82 -40.24 -38.35
C GLU A 647 11.76 -39.30 -37.78
N GLY A 648 12.17 -38.24 -37.09
CA GLY A 648 11.26 -37.14 -36.78
C GLY A 648 10.70 -36.43 -38.02
N TYR A 649 11.24 -36.63 -39.22
CA TYR A 649 10.66 -36.09 -40.45
C TYR A 649 9.94 -37.22 -41.20
N PRO A 650 8.62 -37.12 -41.43
CA PRO A 650 7.88 -38.06 -42.27
C PRO A 650 8.56 -38.28 -43.63
N LEU A 651 8.57 -39.51 -44.10
CA LEU A 651 9.14 -39.84 -45.41
C LEU A 651 8.15 -39.45 -46.52
N GLU A 652 8.59 -38.63 -47.48
CA GLU A 652 7.81 -38.38 -48.69
C GLU A 652 7.70 -39.66 -49.53
N PRO A 653 6.50 -39.98 -50.07
CA PRO A 653 6.29 -41.18 -50.87
C PRO A 653 6.94 -41.07 -52.27
N THR A 654 7.25 -39.86 -52.72
CA THR A 654 7.90 -39.59 -54.02
C THR A 654 9.41 -39.37 -53.84
N LEU A 655 10.20 -40.01 -54.70
CA LEU A 655 11.66 -39.80 -54.74
C LEU A 655 11.99 -38.50 -55.46
N LEU A 656 13.00 -37.77 -54.99
CA LEU A 656 13.49 -36.56 -55.65
C LEU A 656 13.89 -36.85 -57.11
N THR A 657 13.47 -35.98 -58.03
CA THR A 657 13.81 -36.05 -59.46
C THR A 657 14.37 -34.72 -59.94
N PHE A 658 14.57 -34.56 -61.25
CA PHE A 658 14.89 -33.28 -61.88
C PHE A 658 13.71 -32.30 -61.99
N ALA A 659 12.52 -32.66 -61.48
CA ALA A 659 11.39 -31.75 -61.37
C ALA A 659 10.95 -31.60 -59.91
N VAL A 660 10.68 -30.36 -59.53
CA VAL A 660 10.19 -30.00 -58.20
C VAL A 660 9.00 -29.06 -58.33
N ARG A 661 8.11 -29.05 -57.34
CA ARG A 661 6.98 -28.13 -57.27
C ARG A 661 7.09 -27.28 -56.01
N CYS A 662 6.95 -25.98 -56.22
CA CYS A 662 6.82 -25.00 -55.15
C CYS A 662 5.46 -24.33 -55.29
N ASP A 663 4.61 -24.48 -54.28
CA ASP A 663 3.19 -24.13 -54.34
C ASP A 663 2.52 -24.76 -55.57
N SER A 664 2.04 -23.95 -56.53
CA SER A 664 1.45 -24.44 -57.79
C SER A 664 2.43 -24.47 -58.97
N GLN A 665 3.64 -23.91 -58.82
CA GLN A 665 4.59 -23.76 -59.92
C GLN A 665 5.56 -24.95 -59.97
N VAL A 666 5.64 -25.58 -61.15
CA VAL A 666 6.61 -26.65 -61.43
C VAL A 666 7.89 -26.05 -62.00
N TYR A 667 9.01 -26.58 -61.54
CA TYR A 667 10.34 -26.22 -62.00
C TYR A 667 11.09 -27.48 -62.43
N VAL A 668 11.99 -27.32 -63.41
CA VAL A 668 13.07 -28.28 -63.65
C VAL A 668 14.36 -27.78 -63.03
N THR A 669 15.16 -28.72 -62.53
CA THR A 669 16.41 -28.45 -61.82
C THR A 669 17.59 -28.75 -62.74
N ALA A 670 18.48 -27.78 -62.91
CA ALA A 670 19.69 -27.93 -63.73
C ALA A 670 20.76 -26.91 -63.33
N GLY A 671 22.00 -27.40 -63.13
CA GLY A 671 23.16 -26.53 -62.87
C GLY A 671 23.10 -25.78 -61.55
N GLY A 672 22.48 -26.38 -60.52
CA GLY A 672 22.31 -25.76 -59.20
C GLY A 672 21.19 -24.71 -59.15
N GLN A 673 20.35 -24.65 -60.18
CA GLN A 673 19.27 -23.68 -60.30
C GLN A 673 17.94 -24.36 -60.66
N VAL A 674 16.84 -23.72 -60.27
CA VAL A 674 15.50 -24.08 -60.72
C VAL A 674 15.02 -23.14 -61.81
N ARG A 675 14.27 -23.71 -62.75
CA ARG A 675 13.83 -23.02 -63.97
C ARG A 675 12.35 -23.26 -64.16
N SER A 676 11.58 -22.18 -64.21
CA SER A 676 10.12 -22.26 -64.30
C SER A 676 9.69 -22.95 -65.59
N VAL A 677 8.69 -23.82 -65.48
CA VAL A 677 8.10 -24.56 -66.59
C VAL A 677 6.66 -24.14 -66.76
N THR A 678 6.29 -23.71 -67.97
CA THR A 678 4.89 -23.42 -68.29
C THR A 678 4.09 -24.70 -68.50
N GLN A 679 2.76 -24.63 -68.40
CA GLN A 679 1.89 -25.79 -68.64
C GLN A 679 2.13 -26.44 -70.02
N ALA A 680 2.43 -25.63 -71.05
CA ALA A 680 2.72 -26.12 -72.40
C ALA A 680 4.08 -26.83 -72.51
N GLN A 681 5.02 -26.53 -71.62
CA GLN A 681 6.36 -27.12 -71.61
C GLN A 681 6.45 -28.37 -70.73
N LEU A 682 5.49 -28.63 -69.84
CA LEU A 682 5.50 -29.83 -69.00
C LEU A 682 5.71 -31.14 -69.78
N PRO A 683 5.06 -31.37 -70.95
CA PRO A 683 5.29 -32.59 -71.72
C PRO A 683 6.71 -32.74 -72.27
N LEU A 684 7.52 -31.68 -72.29
CA LEU A 684 8.92 -31.73 -72.76
C LEU A 684 9.86 -32.39 -71.74
N PHE A 685 9.48 -32.39 -70.46
CA PHE A 685 10.31 -32.88 -69.36
C PHE A 685 9.64 -34.09 -68.71
N PRO A 686 10.12 -35.33 -68.98
CA PRO A 686 9.50 -36.56 -68.49
C PRO A 686 9.87 -36.85 -67.02
N PHE A 687 9.79 -35.85 -66.15
CA PHE A 687 10.14 -35.94 -64.74
C PHE A 687 8.90 -35.70 -63.87
N SER A 688 8.66 -36.60 -62.92
CA SER A 688 7.59 -36.42 -61.94
C SER A 688 7.99 -35.35 -60.93
N PRO A 689 7.25 -34.23 -60.83
CA PRO A 689 7.57 -33.17 -59.87
C PRO A 689 7.35 -33.66 -58.44
N VAL A 690 8.32 -33.37 -57.57
CA VAL A 690 8.21 -33.61 -56.12
C VAL A 690 7.86 -32.31 -55.41
N ASP A 691 6.86 -32.36 -54.53
CA ASP A 691 6.44 -31.18 -53.77
C ASP A 691 7.49 -30.83 -52.72
N LEU A 692 8.02 -29.61 -52.81
CA LEU A 692 8.91 -29.03 -51.82
C LEU A 692 8.10 -28.10 -50.92
N ASP A 693 8.45 -28.09 -49.64
CA ASP A 693 7.84 -27.19 -48.70
C ASP A 693 8.28 -25.74 -48.94
N SER A 694 7.53 -24.79 -48.41
CA SER A 694 7.77 -23.36 -48.66
C SER A 694 9.13 -22.87 -48.15
N PHE A 695 9.78 -23.59 -47.23
CA PHE A 695 11.09 -23.21 -46.70
C PHE A 695 12.19 -23.70 -47.64
N THR A 696 12.17 -24.98 -48.02
CA THR A 696 13.08 -25.54 -49.01
C THR A 696 12.96 -24.85 -50.36
N CYS A 697 11.74 -24.50 -50.78
CA CYS A 697 11.52 -23.75 -52.02
C CYS A 697 12.24 -22.40 -52.09
N ARG A 698 12.38 -21.71 -50.95
CA ARG A 698 13.06 -20.40 -50.90
C ARG A 698 14.57 -20.52 -51.01
N LEU A 699 15.13 -21.69 -50.71
CA LEU A 699 16.56 -21.95 -50.81
C LEU A 699 17.01 -22.17 -52.26
N LEU A 700 16.08 -22.38 -53.19
CA LEU A 700 16.36 -22.67 -54.59
C LEU A 700 16.82 -21.40 -55.33
N ALA A 701 18.00 -21.46 -55.94
CA ALA A 701 18.47 -20.40 -56.83
C ALA A 701 17.67 -20.39 -58.14
N GLN A 702 17.07 -19.25 -58.48
CA GLN A 702 16.29 -19.10 -59.71
C GLN A 702 17.22 -18.87 -60.91
N GLY A 703 17.04 -19.65 -61.97
CA GLY A 703 17.67 -19.46 -63.27
C GLY A 703 16.68 -18.93 -64.32
N PRO A 704 17.14 -18.64 -65.55
CA PRO A 704 16.25 -18.34 -66.67
C PRO A 704 15.21 -19.45 -66.89
N PRO A 705 13.98 -19.13 -67.35
CA PRO A 705 12.93 -20.11 -67.60
C PRO A 705 13.39 -21.29 -68.44
N ALA A 706 12.78 -22.46 -68.23
CA ALA A 706 13.14 -23.66 -68.97
C ALA A 706 12.87 -23.46 -70.47
N THR A 707 13.74 -24.02 -71.30
CA THR A 707 13.65 -23.96 -72.76
C THR A 707 13.57 -25.36 -73.34
N GLU A 708 13.00 -25.51 -74.53
CA GLU A 708 13.04 -26.78 -75.24
C GLU A 708 14.43 -27.12 -75.80
N PHE A 709 15.46 -26.33 -75.52
CA PHE A 709 16.81 -26.59 -76.01
C PHE A 709 17.74 -26.87 -74.83
N ILE A 710 18.43 -28.00 -74.84
CA ILE A 710 19.39 -28.35 -73.79
C ILE A 710 20.78 -28.52 -74.38
N ARG A 711 21.80 -28.18 -73.59
CA ARG A 711 23.21 -28.42 -73.90
C ARG A 711 23.88 -29.16 -72.77
N THR A 712 24.48 -30.30 -73.08
CA THR A 712 25.23 -31.12 -72.10
C THR A 712 26.61 -30.53 -71.82
N SER A 713 27.27 -31.02 -70.78
CA SER A 713 28.62 -30.58 -70.38
C SER A 713 29.67 -30.84 -71.47
N ASN A 714 29.51 -31.90 -72.25
CA ASN A 714 30.38 -32.20 -73.40
C ASN A 714 30.08 -31.35 -74.65
N GLY A 715 29.12 -30.42 -74.58
CA GLY A 715 28.78 -29.49 -75.65
C GLY A 715 27.71 -29.97 -76.63
N SER A 716 27.17 -31.18 -76.48
CA SER A 716 26.10 -31.70 -77.36
C SER A 716 24.80 -30.92 -77.18
N LEU A 717 24.13 -30.60 -78.29
CA LEU A 717 22.89 -29.83 -78.34
C LEU A 717 21.70 -30.74 -78.67
N PHE A 718 20.59 -30.54 -77.97
CA PHE A 718 19.34 -31.25 -78.21
C PHE A 718 18.13 -30.32 -78.19
N GLN A 719 17.12 -30.63 -79.01
CA GLN A 719 15.77 -30.08 -78.88
C GLN A 719 14.87 -31.09 -78.16
N LEU A 720 14.05 -30.63 -77.22
CA LEU A 720 13.06 -31.41 -76.51
C LEU A 720 11.73 -31.35 -77.27
N VAL A 721 11.16 -32.50 -77.60
CA VAL A 721 9.88 -32.62 -78.29
C VAL A 721 9.12 -33.81 -77.74
N GLY A 722 7.94 -33.58 -77.15
CA GLY A 722 7.05 -34.66 -76.69
C GLY A 722 7.68 -35.61 -75.66
N GLY A 723 8.59 -35.10 -74.83
CA GLY A 723 9.30 -35.89 -73.81
C GLY A 723 10.54 -36.62 -74.32
N GLU A 724 10.93 -36.41 -75.58
CA GLU A 724 12.17 -36.93 -76.17
C GLU A 724 13.18 -35.81 -76.40
N LYS A 725 14.47 -36.11 -76.25
CA LYS A 725 15.58 -35.27 -76.72
C LYS A 725 15.98 -35.67 -78.14
N ARG A 726 16.07 -34.70 -79.03
CA ARG A 726 16.43 -34.88 -80.43
C ARG A 726 17.78 -34.22 -80.70
N PRO A 727 18.82 -34.97 -81.12
CA PRO A 727 20.14 -34.40 -81.32
C PRO A 727 20.14 -33.35 -82.44
N ILE A 728 20.82 -32.23 -82.18
CA ILE A 728 21.04 -31.15 -83.14
C ILE A 728 22.46 -31.28 -83.68
N SER A 729 22.60 -31.49 -84.99
CA SER A 729 23.87 -31.88 -85.63
C SER A 729 24.90 -30.75 -85.75
N SER A 730 24.49 -29.48 -85.65
CA SER A 730 25.39 -28.32 -85.76
C SER A 730 24.83 -27.07 -85.09
N LEU A 731 25.71 -26.10 -84.80
CA LEU A 731 25.30 -24.80 -84.27
C LEU A 731 24.44 -24.00 -85.27
N GLN A 732 24.66 -24.19 -86.58
CA GLN A 732 23.82 -23.61 -87.62
C GLN A 732 22.38 -24.14 -87.51
N ARG A 733 22.21 -25.46 -87.38
CA ARG A 733 20.89 -26.09 -87.20
C ARG A 733 20.21 -25.62 -85.92
N PHE A 734 20.97 -25.44 -84.84
CA PHE A 734 20.45 -24.85 -83.61
C PHE A 734 19.89 -23.44 -83.84
N ASN A 735 20.63 -22.56 -84.53
CA ASN A 735 20.18 -21.19 -84.78
C ASN A 735 18.89 -21.13 -85.62
N GLU A 736 18.72 -22.06 -86.57
CA GLU A 736 17.49 -22.22 -87.35
C GLU A 736 16.30 -22.62 -86.46
N LEU A 737 16.48 -23.61 -85.59
CA LEU A 737 15.42 -24.16 -84.75
C LEU A 737 15.07 -23.25 -83.55
N SER A 738 16.07 -22.60 -82.97
CA SER A 738 15.90 -21.83 -81.73
C SER A 738 15.27 -20.48 -81.97
N GLY A 739 15.41 -19.91 -83.16
CA GLY A 739 14.92 -18.56 -83.46
C GLY A 739 15.52 -17.51 -82.51
N GLY A 740 16.77 -17.72 -82.08
CA GLY A 740 17.48 -16.84 -81.13
C GLY A 740 17.25 -17.15 -79.66
N ARG A 741 16.46 -18.18 -79.31
CA ARG A 741 16.28 -18.63 -77.91
C ARG A 741 17.51 -19.35 -77.39
N ALA A 742 17.82 -19.16 -76.11
CA ALA A 742 18.97 -19.80 -75.47
C ALA A 742 18.71 -21.28 -75.12
N TRP A 743 19.78 -22.07 -74.99
CA TRP A 743 19.71 -23.40 -74.42
C TRP A 743 19.84 -23.36 -72.89
N MET A 744 19.28 -24.37 -72.24
CA MET A 744 19.53 -24.69 -70.85
C MET A 744 20.77 -25.57 -70.74
N GLN A 745 21.76 -25.14 -69.96
CA GLN A 745 22.92 -25.98 -69.64
C GLN A 745 22.46 -27.08 -68.66
N VAL A 746 22.74 -28.34 -68.99
CA VAL A 746 22.36 -29.51 -68.20
C VAL A 746 23.55 -30.45 -68.02
N ASP A 747 23.54 -31.25 -66.96
CA ASP A 747 24.51 -32.33 -66.83
C ASP A 747 24.18 -33.52 -67.77
N ASP A 748 25.14 -34.42 -67.95
CA ASP A 748 24.96 -35.57 -68.84
C ASP A 748 23.87 -36.53 -68.32
N TYR A 749 23.61 -36.56 -67.00
CA TYR A 749 22.61 -37.44 -66.39
C TYR A 749 21.19 -36.95 -66.63
N PHE A 750 20.96 -35.64 -66.56
CA PHE A 750 19.72 -34.96 -66.93
C PHE A 750 19.37 -35.29 -68.37
N ALA A 751 20.31 -35.09 -69.30
CA ALA A 751 20.08 -35.44 -70.69
C ALA A 751 19.82 -36.93 -70.84
N ALA A 752 20.62 -37.81 -70.22
CA ALA A 752 20.44 -39.26 -70.27
C ALA A 752 19.08 -39.75 -69.76
N ALA A 753 18.47 -39.03 -68.81
CA ALA A 753 17.16 -39.34 -68.25
C ALA A 753 15.99 -39.01 -69.21
N ILE A 754 16.25 -38.31 -70.32
CA ILE A 754 15.27 -38.05 -71.37
C ILE A 754 15.52 -39.02 -72.56
N PRO A 755 14.50 -39.79 -73.00
CA PRO A 755 14.61 -40.68 -74.16
C PRO A 755 15.13 -39.98 -75.42
N THR A 756 15.98 -40.64 -76.20
CA THR A 756 16.50 -40.08 -77.46
C THR A 756 15.56 -40.37 -78.62
N GLY A 757 15.04 -39.31 -79.24
CA GLY A 757 14.24 -39.38 -80.47
C GLY A 757 15.07 -39.19 -81.73
N ALA A 758 14.40 -39.13 -82.89
CA ALA A 758 15.06 -38.82 -84.16
C ALA A 758 15.73 -37.42 -84.15
N PRO A 759 16.83 -37.19 -84.90
CA PRO A 759 17.48 -35.87 -84.99
C PRO A 759 16.52 -34.73 -85.37
N ALA A 760 16.79 -33.53 -84.86
CA ALA A 760 15.93 -32.34 -84.98
C ALA A 760 16.13 -31.50 -86.26
#